data_AF-F1MAT0-F1
#
_entry.id   AF-F1MAT0-F1
#
_cell.length_a   1.000
_cell.length_b   1.000
_cell.length_c   1.000
_cell.angle_alpha   90.00
_cell.angle_beta   90.00
_cell.angle_gamma   90.00
#
_symmetry.space_group_name_H-M   'P 1'
#
loop_
_entity.id
_entity.type
_entity.pdbx_description
1 polymer ?
#
loop_
_entity_poly.entity_id
_entity_poly.type
_entity_poly.pdbx_seq_one_letter_code
_entity_poly.pdbx_strand_id
1 'polypeptide(L)'
;MKLFIAFSLLIVPIVFQKQICLALSIPASPGYYQDGDFVIGGLFSLRVTSGDTKSKFGFKDTIYIPDIIYANQDYMASLEPNSPTKINMDYPNTPEKQDLVSKSYLIMMLEDFKKDVENSLREQVEAYREESQKCLKEFQENTIKQLKELKMEIEAIKKEHMETTLDIENQKKRQGAISYAPFDQSLGTGVQLQSPYQFPVHTTALYQGIIQLLLYFSWVWVGLVVPDDVRGELFLRDITEEMNNHGLCVAFAEKVPEFPAKDTVNRGLFIERFTLTRVIVAFGDTYSLLRFAYNIFCNTPFGNVWITTSDWDITTLSFRQNLSYTYFGGELSFSVHTDEILGFKDFLRSVQPRKYPQDIFIQDVWSILFECPYTYLYGIRELSQCEQNGNLSTRLLYVWDMNTSPSSYKIHDAVYAIAQALHEELSFKLEENSLNKDVSKAPHLWKLHPFLQNGQLGRSTNEEAVMNKEVSATKLDIFNYQSLQSGTKAQVKVGEFVFESYSVQNFSLNDKLITWGEHHNQTPFSVCSQSCPLGFRKTPVEGKPFCCFDCLLCPDGEIANETDMDQCIKCPEDQYPNTQRNQCLPKITDFLSHEDTLGAVLVFVALSFSAFSAMILRLFICYRDTPIVRANNRNLSYLLLVSLMLCFFCSLIFIGQPKTVTCVLRQVIFGVVFSVAVSTILAKTFIVVVAFKAIKPGSALKMSMVIRLSNTIVFCGSIIQVCICAVWLGTYPPFPDVDMHSEFGQIILWCNEGSTFAFYCVLGYLGFLASLSLLIAFLARRLPDSFNEAKTITFSMLVFFSVWISFVPTYLSSKGKTMVAVEILSILASSAGLLGCIFLPKCYVILMKSGDHSRKKFFK
;
A
#
# COMPACT_ATOMS: atom_id res chain seq x y z
N MET A 1 -20.10 -66.01 37.95
CA MET A 1 -21.23 -66.84 38.45
C MET A 1 -21.60 -67.85 37.38
N LYS A 2 -21.24 -69.12 37.65
CA LYS A 2 -21.71 -70.41 37.10
C LYS A 2 -21.73 -70.59 35.57
N LEU A 3 -20.80 -71.39 35.01
CA LEU A 3 -20.88 -72.86 34.85
C LEU A 3 -22.04 -73.28 33.93
N PHE A 4 -21.76 -73.88 32.77
CA PHE A 4 -21.94 -75.33 32.49
C PHE A 4 -23.03 -75.52 31.41
N ILE A 5 -23.07 -76.51 30.52
CA ILE A 5 -22.17 -77.58 30.08
C ILE A 5 -22.90 -78.28 28.91
N ALA A 6 -22.13 -78.72 27.90
CA ALA A 6 -22.31 -79.95 27.09
C ALA A 6 -23.61 -80.14 26.27
N PHE A 7 -23.66 -80.94 25.21
CA PHE A 7 -23.09 -82.26 24.89
C PHE A 7 -22.93 -82.32 23.34
N SER A 8 -21.77 -82.69 22.77
CA SER A 8 -21.39 -84.09 22.44
C SER A 8 -21.99 -84.57 21.11
N LEU A 9 -21.36 -85.34 20.21
CA LEU A 9 -20.12 -86.13 20.21
C LEU A 9 -19.98 -86.71 18.78
N LEU A 10 -18.74 -86.72 18.25
CA LEU A 10 -18.03 -87.86 17.59
C LEU A 10 -18.68 -88.48 16.31
N ILE A 11 -18.05 -88.74 15.15
CA ILE A 11 -16.79 -89.45 14.83
C ILE A 11 -16.51 -89.30 13.31
N VAL A 12 -15.23 -89.18 12.95
CA VAL A 12 -14.62 -89.16 11.61
C VAL A 12 -14.03 -90.56 11.30
N PRO A 13 -13.89 -91.00 10.04
CA PRO A 13 -12.52 -91.14 9.53
C PRO A 13 -12.33 -90.67 8.09
N ILE A 14 -11.18 -90.02 7.93
CA ILE A 14 -10.61 -89.36 6.76
C ILE A 14 -10.10 -90.38 5.74
N VAL A 15 -10.36 -90.11 4.45
CA VAL A 15 -9.50 -90.53 3.35
C VAL A 15 -9.00 -89.26 2.66
N PHE A 16 -7.69 -89.06 2.72
CA PHE A 16 -6.95 -87.94 2.15
C PHE A 16 -6.99 -87.97 0.61
N GLN A 17 -7.46 -86.89 -0.02
CA GLN A 17 -6.89 -86.42 -1.29
C GLN A 17 -7.10 -84.91 -1.46
N LYS A 18 -5.97 -84.18 -1.43
CA LYS A 18 -5.73 -82.82 -1.96
C LYS A 18 -6.92 -81.84 -1.95
N GLN A 19 -7.01 -81.04 -0.89
CA GLN A 19 -7.58 -79.70 -0.95
C GLN A 19 -6.56 -78.74 -0.33
N ILE A 20 -5.74 -78.15 -1.21
CA ILE A 20 -4.89 -77.00 -0.87
C ILE A 20 -5.81 -75.78 -0.87
N CYS A 21 -5.70 -75.00 0.21
CA CYS A 21 -6.30 -73.69 0.46
C CYS A 21 -6.84 -72.96 -0.78
N LEU A 22 -8.15 -73.08 -1.03
CA LEU A 22 -8.88 -72.13 -1.88
C LEU A 22 -9.28 -70.93 -1.02
N ALA A 23 -8.36 -69.98 -0.87
CA ALA A 23 -8.63 -68.64 -0.37
C ALA A 23 -7.50 -67.71 -0.83
N LEU A 24 -7.29 -67.60 -2.13
CA LEU A 24 -6.42 -66.60 -2.78
C LEU A 24 -6.83 -66.49 -4.26
N SER A 25 -8.02 -65.93 -4.48
CA SER A 25 -8.46 -65.44 -5.79
C SER A 25 -8.84 -63.97 -5.65
N ILE A 26 -7.87 -63.13 -5.28
CA ILE A 26 -7.93 -61.71 -5.57
C ILE A 26 -7.12 -61.55 -6.86
N PRO A 27 -7.76 -61.29 -8.01
CA PRO A 27 -7.01 -60.98 -9.22
C PRO A 27 -6.20 -59.70 -8.95
N ALA A 28 -4.90 -59.74 -9.21
CA ALA A 28 -4.14 -58.50 -9.35
C ALA A 28 -4.87 -57.60 -10.37
N SER A 29 -4.99 -56.31 -10.06
CA SER A 29 -5.68 -55.31 -10.89
C SER A 29 -5.34 -55.51 -12.38
N PRO A 30 -6.32 -55.66 -13.28
CA PRO A 30 -6.02 -55.90 -14.69
C PRO A 30 -5.46 -54.59 -15.28
N GLY A 31 -4.17 -54.59 -15.61
CA GLY A 31 -3.58 -53.51 -16.41
C GLY A 31 -3.85 -53.73 -17.90
N TYR A 32 -3.92 -52.65 -18.67
CA TYR A 32 -3.95 -52.70 -20.14
C TYR A 32 -2.54 -52.93 -20.68
N TYR A 33 -2.36 -53.84 -21.63
CA TYR A 33 -1.07 -54.07 -22.28
C TYR A 33 -1.23 -54.25 -23.79
N GLN A 34 -0.20 -53.83 -24.53
CA GLN A 34 -0.04 -54.07 -25.95
C GLN A 34 1.33 -54.70 -26.21
N ASP A 35 1.41 -55.64 -27.14
CA ASP A 35 2.65 -56.35 -27.49
C ASP A 35 3.53 -55.50 -28.41
N GLY A 36 4.85 -55.46 -28.15
CA GLY A 36 5.85 -54.80 -29.00
C GLY A 36 7.29 -55.07 -28.56
N ASP A 37 8.26 -54.65 -29.38
CA ASP A 37 9.71 -54.90 -29.15
C ASP A 37 10.25 -54.10 -27.96
N PHE A 38 9.72 -52.89 -27.78
CA PHE A 38 9.97 -52.03 -26.62
C PHE A 38 8.67 -51.75 -25.89
N VAL A 39 8.76 -51.65 -24.57
CA VAL A 39 7.63 -51.56 -23.65
C VAL A 39 7.80 -50.32 -22.76
N ILE A 40 6.93 -49.32 -22.92
CA ILE A 40 6.97 -48.08 -22.11
C ILE A 40 5.89 -48.12 -21.02
N GLY A 41 6.26 -48.37 -19.77
CA GLY A 41 5.34 -48.35 -18.62
C GLY A 41 4.77 -46.95 -18.30
N GLY A 42 3.46 -46.78 -18.08
CA GLY A 42 2.85 -45.52 -17.63
C GLY A 42 1.86 -45.70 -16.48
N LEU A 43 2.01 -44.91 -15.39
CA LEU A 43 1.12 -44.90 -14.23
C LEU A 43 0.13 -43.74 -14.34
N PHE A 44 -1.16 -44.04 -14.56
CA PHE A 44 -2.20 -43.02 -14.68
C PHE A 44 -3.16 -43.05 -13.49
N SER A 45 -3.67 -41.88 -13.10
CA SER A 45 -4.67 -41.78 -12.02
C SER A 45 -6.08 -41.96 -12.58
N LEU A 46 -6.72 -43.09 -12.27
CA LEU A 46 -8.17 -43.28 -12.33
C LEU A 46 -8.67 -43.40 -10.89
N ARG A 47 -9.04 -42.29 -10.26
CA ARG A 47 -9.69 -42.33 -8.94
C ARG A 47 -11.18 -42.58 -9.14
N VAL A 48 -11.60 -43.81 -8.84
CA VAL A 48 -13.00 -44.18 -8.62
C VAL A 48 -13.33 -43.90 -7.17
N THR A 49 -14.16 -42.89 -6.90
CA THR A 49 -14.71 -42.76 -5.55
C THR A 49 -15.79 -43.82 -5.37
N SER A 50 -15.48 -44.89 -4.64
CA SER A 50 -16.46 -45.92 -4.26
C SER A 50 -17.33 -45.38 -3.12
N GLY A 51 -18.57 -45.04 -3.38
CA GLY A 51 -19.62 -44.59 -2.46
C GLY A 51 -20.11 -45.68 -1.50
N ASP A 52 -19.21 -46.51 -0.95
CA ASP A 52 -19.62 -47.60 -0.07
C ASP A 52 -20.07 -47.07 1.32
N THR A 53 -21.39 -47.02 1.43
CA THR A 53 -22.30 -46.62 2.51
C THR A 53 -22.11 -47.25 3.90
N LYS A 54 -20.92 -47.68 4.32
CA LYS A 54 -20.69 -48.19 5.70
C LYS A 54 -19.64 -47.38 6.45
N SER A 55 -20.10 -46.35 7.15
CA SER A 55 -19.35 -45.67 8.20
C SER A 55 -18.94 -46.65 9.31
N LYS A 56 -17.78 -47.30 9.17
CA LYS A 56 -17.06 -47.91 10.30
C LYS A 56 -16.31 -46.88 11.14
N PHE A 57 -16.26 -45.62 10.67
CA PHE A 57 -15.51 -44.53 11.29
C PHE A 57 -16.41 -43.35 11.72
N GLY A 58 -17.38 -43.56 12.60
CA GLY A 58 -17.94 -42.49 13.48
C GLY A 58 -18.43 -41.17 12.87
N PHE A 59 -18.60 -41.03 11.55
CA PHE A 59 -19.06 -39.81 10.92
C PHE A 59 -20.57 -39.61 11.17
N LYS A 60 -20.93 -38.45 11.71
CA LYS A 60 -22.34 -38.02 11.85
C LYS A 60 -22.90 -37.37 10.58
N ASP A 61 -22.07 -37.12 9.58
CA ASP A 61 -22.48 -36.48 8.33
C ASP A 61 -22.70 -37.54 7.25
N THR A 62 -23.94 -37.99 7.12
CA THR A 62 -24.42 -38.84 6.03
C THR A 62 -24.51 -38.01 4.74
N ILE A 63 -23.41 -37.90 4.00
CA ILE A 63 -23.40 -37.28 2.67
C ILE A 63 -23.12 -38.36 1.63
N TYR A 64 -24.14 -38.65 0.83
CA TYR A 64 -24.09 -39.55 -0.33
C TYR A 64 -23.25 -38.88 -1.42
N ILE A 65 -22.03 -39.37 -1.67
CA ILE A 65 -21.29 -39.06 -2.90
C ILE A 65 -21.50 -40.28 -3.82
N PRO A 66 -22.22 -40.14 -4.96
CA PRO A 66 -22.39 -41.24 -5.90
C PRO A 66 -21.04 -41.78 -6.35
N ASP A 67 -20.99 -43.07 -6.70
CA ASP A 67 -19.83 -43.66 -7.38
C ASP A 67 -19.52 -42.86 -8.65
N ILE A 68 -18.52 -41.98 -8.60
CA ILE A 68 -18.10 -41.19 -9.75
C ILE A 68 -16.69 -41.65 -10.09
N ILE A 69 -16.59 -42.40 -11.19
CA ILE A 69 -15.33 -42.56 -11.91
C ILE A 69 -15.18 -41.27 -12.70
N TYR A 70 -14.17 -40.48 -12.36
CA TYR A 70 -13.83 -39.31 -13.16
C TYR A 70 -13.28 -39.82 -14.49
N ALA A 71 -14.09 -39.70 -15.55
CA ALA A 71 -13.66 -39.93 -16.92
C ALA A 71 -12.67 -38.82 -17.30
N ASN A 72 -11.42 -38.97 -16.86
CA ASN A 72 -10.40 -37.96 -17.03
C ASN A 72 -9.84 -38.02 -18.46
N GLN A 73 -9.65 -36.86 -19.11
CA GLN A 73 -8.99 -36.77 -20.41
C GLN A 73 -7.60 -37.43 -20.38
N ASP A 74 -6.93 -37.43 -19.23
CA ASP A 74 -5.64 -38.10 -19.00
C ASP A 74 -5.66 -39.57 -19.41
N TYR A 75 -6.74 -40.29 -19.10
CA TYR A 75 -6.88 -41.69 -19.47
C TYR A 75 -7.04 -41.87 -20.99
N MET A 76 -7.81 -41.00 -21.67
CA MET A 76 -7.97 -41.09 -23.12
C MET A 76 -6.73 -40.59 -23.87
N ALA A 77 -6.00 -39.61 -23.32
CA ALA A 77 -4.69 -39.21 -23.81
C ALA A 77 -3.67 -40.35 -23.70
N SER A 78 -3.77 -41.18 -22.65
CA SER A 78 -2.96 -42.40 -22.53
C SER A 78 -3.23 -43.44 -23.63
N LEU A 79 -4.39 -43.36 -24.32
CA LEU A 79 -4.72 -44.21 -25.45
C LEU A 79 -4.21 -43.66 -26.79
N GLU A 80 -3.89 -42.37 -26.89
CA GLU A 80 -3.36 -41.73 -28.11
C GLU A 80 -2.13 -42.44 -28.73
N PRO A 81 -1.13 -42.92 -27.96
CA PRO A 81 0.00 -43.65 -28.55
C PRO A 81 -0.40 -44.92 -29.32
N ASN A 82 -1.66 -45.37 -29.24
CA ASN A 82 -2.18 -46.55 -29.93
C ASN A 82 -2.68 -46.25 -31.36
N SER A 83 -2.40 -45.07 -31.93
CA SER A 83 -2.60 -44.78 -33.36
C SER A 83 -1.41 -45.33 -34.18
N PRO A 84 -1.58 -46.37 -35.02
CA PRO A 84 -0.49 -47.05 -35.74
C PRO A 84 0.24 -46.21 -36.81
N THR A 85 0.09 -44.89 -36.81
CA THR A 85 0.26 -44.08 -38.03
C THR A 85 1.13 -42.83 -37.92
N LYS A 86 1.72 -42.48 -36.76
CA LYS A 86 2.51 -41.23 -36.67
C LYS A 86 3.95 -41.31 -36.17
N ILE A 87 4.27 -42.13 -35.16
CA ILE A 87 5.67 -42.27 -34.72
C ILE A 87 6.55 -42.85 -35.85
N ASN A 88 5.94 -43.64 -36.75
CA ASN A 88 6.61 -44.19 -37.94
C ASN A 88 6.69 -43.24 -39.16
N MET A 89 6.11 -42.03 -39.12
CA MET A 89 6.04 -41.13 -40.30
C MET A 89 7.05 -39.98 -40.30
N ASP A 90 7.60 -39.54 -39.16
CA ASP A 90 8.51 -38.37 -39.12
C ASP A 90 10.00 -38.71 -39.35
N TYR A 91 10.36 -39.98 -39.46
CA TYR A 91 11.74 -40.42 -39.77
C TYR A 91 11.77 -41.43 -40.94
N PRO A 92 11.87 -40.97 -42.20
CA PRO A 92 11.85 -41.85 -43.38
C PRO A 92 13.09 -42.76 -43.55
N ASN A 93 14.11 -42.63 -42.70
CA ASN A 93 15.46 -43.15 -42.96
C ASN A 93 15.97 -44.21 -41.95
N THR A 94 15.15 -44.79 -41.09
CA THR A 94 15.57 -45.92 -40.24
C THR A 94 15.58 -47.24 -41.01
N PRO A 95 16.73 -47.95 -41.12
CA PRO A 95 16.75 -49.33 -41.57
C PRO A 95 16.23 -50.22 -40.43
N GLU A 96 15.36 -51.18 -40.78
CA GLU A 96 14.64 -52.14 -39.93
C GLU A 96 13.40 -51.62 -39.16
N LYS A 97 12.27 -52.29 -39.41
CA LYS A 97 11.00 -52.18 -38.68
C LYS A 97 11.22 -52.63 -37.23
N GLN A 98 11.32 -51.70 -36.28
CA GLN A 98 11.15 -51.98 -34.86
C GLN A 98 9.91 -51.26 -34.35
N ASP A 99 8.94 -52.02 -33.83
CA ASP A 99 7.68 -51.47 -33.31
C ASP A 99 7.90 -50.99 -31.87
N LEU A 100 7.78 -49.68 -31.65
CA LEU A 100 7.78 -49.07 -30.32
C LEU A 100 6.37 -49.14 -29.72
N VAL A 101 6.18 -49.79 -28.56
CA VAL A 101 4.84 -49.98 -27.97
C VAL A 101 4.77 -49.47 -26.54
N SER A 102 3.71 -48.69 -26.25
CA SER A 102 3.44 -48.15 -24.93
C SER A 102 2.66 -49.16 -24.06
N LYS A 103 3.10 -49.41 -22.83
CA LYS A 103 2.38 -50.15 -21.78
C LYS A 103 1.86 -49.20 -20.70
N SER A 104 0.57 -48.96 -20.65
CA SER A 104 -0.04 -48.23 -19.53
C SER A 104 -0.28 -49.17 -18.33
N TYR A 105 0.60 -49.14 -17.32
CA TYR A 105 0.35 -49.77 -16.02
C TYR A 105 -0.41 -48.83 -15.10
N LEU A 106 -1.74 -48.92 -15.08
CA LEU A 106 -2.56 -48.14 -14.16
C LEU A 106 -2.52 -48.76 -12.75
N ILE A 107 -1.60 -48.30 -11.88
CA ILE A 107 -1.67 -48.59 -10.44
C ILE A 107 -2.57 -47.52 -9.82
N MET A 108 -3.77 -47.92 -9.39
CA MET A 108 -4.56 -47.11 -8.47
C MET A 108 -3.72 -46.81 -7.22
N MET A 109 -3.24 -45.57 -7.08
CA MET A 109 -2.94 -45.03 -5.76
C MET A 109 -4.27 -44.68 -5.08
N LEU A 110 -4.92 -45.71 -4.58
CA LEU A 110 -5.82 -45.53 -3.46
C LEU A 110 -4.92 -45.33 -2.23
N GLU A 111 -4.41 -44.12 -1.98
CA GLU A 111 -3.68 -43.86 -0.73
C GLU A 111 -4.60 -44.03 0.49
N ASP A 112 -5.89 -43.75 0.34
CA ASP A 112 -6.89 -44.06 1.37
C ASP A 112 -7.04 -45.55 1.60
N PHE A 113 -7.07 -46.35 0.52
CA PHE A 113 -7.13 -47.81 0.64
C PHE A 113 -5.78 -48.39 1.03
N LYS A 114 -4.64 -47.73 0.80
CA LYS A 114 -3.33 -48.14 1.30
C LYS A 114 -3.19 -47.86 2.79
N LYS A 115 -3.73 -46.75 3.28
CA LYS A 115 -3.81 -46.46 4.73
C LYS A 115 -4.84 -47.35 5.43
N ASP A 116 -5.97 -47.64 4.78
CA ASP A 116 -6.98 -48.57 5.30
C ASP A 116 -6.51 -50.03 5.17
N VAL A 117 -5.75 -50.40 4.14
CA VAL A 117 -5.13 -51.72 4.02
C VAL A 117 -3.93 -51.82 4.93
N GLU A 118 -3.12 -50.79 5.19
CA GLU A 118 -2.04 -50.83 6.19
C GLU A 118 -2.60 -50.86 7.61
N ASN A 119 -3.66 -50.11 7.93
CA ASN A 119 -4.29 -50.16 9.26
C ASN A 119 -5.10 -51.44 9.46
N SER A 120 -5.83 -51.91 8.44
CA SER A 120 -6.52 -53.20 8.46
C SER A 120 -5.55 -54.37 8.41
N LEU A 121 -4.43 -54.29 7.66
CA LEU A 121 -3.33 -55.25 7.78
C LEU A 121 -2.72 -55.14 9.16
N ARG A 122 -2.55 -53.97 9.76
CA ARG A 122 -1.93 -53.86 11.08
C ARG A 122 -2.83 -54.43 12.17
N GLU A 123 -4.15 -54.21 12.11
CA GLU A 123 -5.12 -54.88 13.00
C GLU A 123 -5.25 -56.38 12.70
N GLN A 124 -5.25 -56.78 11.42
CA GLN A 124 -5.27 -58.20 11.04
C GLN A 124 -3.96 -58.90 11.35
N VAL A 125 -2.81 -58.22 11.28
CA VAL A 125 -1.47 -58.71 11.63
C VAL A 125 -1.29 -58.70 13.13
N GLU A 126 -1.89 -57.78 13.89
CA GLU A 126 -1.93 -57.83 15.36
C GLU A 126 -2.86 -58.97 15.82
N ALA A 127 -4.03 -59.18 15.19
CA ALA A 127 -4.89 -60.34 15.41
C ALA A 127 -4.21 -61.66 14.97
N TYR A 128 -3.52 -61.67 13.82
CA TYR A 128 -2.69 -62.80 13.37
C TYR A 128 -1.50 -63.02 14.29
N ARG A 129 -0.93 -61.98 14.91
CA ARG A 129 0.19 -62.09 15.86
C ARG A 129 -0.27 -62.68 17.17
N GLU A 130 -1.46 -62.32 17.68
CA GLU A 130 -2.06 -62.96 18.85
C GLU A 130 -2.46 -64.43 18.56
N GLU A 131 -3.03 -64.72 17.39
CA GLU A 131 -3.47 -66.06 17.00
C GLU A 131 -2.29 -66.97 16.61
N SER A 132 -1.24 -66.41 15.97
CA SER A 132 0.02 -67.12 15.70
C SER A 132 0.88 -67.29 16.94
N GLN A 133 0.86 -66.40 17.94
CA GLN A 133 1.50 -66.64 19.24
C GLN A 133 0.78 -67.73 20.04
N LYS A 134 -0.55 -67.86 19.89
CA LYS A 134 -1.32 -68.95 20.47
C LYS A 134 -1.01 -70.30 19.79
N CYS A 135 -0.91 -70.31 18.46
CA CYS A 135 -0.52 -71.47 17.66
C CYS A 135 0.97 -71.85 17.84
N LEU A 136 1.86 -70.86 18.06
CA LEU A 136 3.29 -71.06 18.32
C LEU A 136 3.54 -71.61 19.73
N LYS A 137 2.74 -71.23 20.74
CA LYS A 137 2.82 -71.83 22.09
C LYS A 137 2.39 -73.30 22.10
N GLU A 138 1.34 -73.67 21.35
CA GLU A 138 0.95 -75.08 21.17
C GLU A 138 1.96 -75.89 20.33
N PHE A 139 2.62 -75.27 19.35
CA PHE A 139 3.67 -75.92 18.57
C PHE A 139 5.01 -76.04 19.34
N GLN A 140 5.31 -75.09 20.23
CA GLN A 140 6.48 -75.14 21.11
C GLN A 140 6.34 -76.22 22.20
N GLU A 141 5.15 -76.52 22.70
CA GLU A 141 4.97 -77.58 23.71
C GLU A 141 5.17 -79.00 23.14
N ASN A 142 4.98 -79.22 21.84
CA ASN A 142 5.14 -80.53 21.20
C ASN A 142 6.49 -80.77 20.52
N THR A 143 7.34 -79.75 20.38
CA THR A 143 8.57 -79.84 19.55
C THR A 143 9.85 -79.45 20.29
N ILE A 144 9.87 -79.64 21.62
CA ILE A 144 11.04 -79.39 22.49
C ILE A 144 11.99 -80.60 22.62
N LYS A 145 11.69 -81.74 21.98
CA LYS A 145 12.47 -82.98 22.21
C LYS A 145 13.56 -83.32 21.17
N GLN A 146 13.78 -82.54 20.11
CA GLN A 146 14.69 -83.03 19.04
C GLN A 146 15.72 -82.11 18.38
N LEU A 147 15.81 -80.79 18.57
CA LEU A 147 16.88 -80.07 17.88
C LEU A 147 17.43 -78.89 18.68
N LYS A 148 18.27 -79.23 19.67
CA LYS A 148 18.87 -78.33 20.65
C LYS A 148 20.35 -77.99 20.39
N GLU A 149 20.90 -78.28 19.20
CA GLU A 149 22.36 -78.21 19.00
C GLU A 149 22.89 -77.43 17.78
N LEU A 150 22.07 -76.73 16.97
CA LEU A 150 22.62 -76.04 15.78
C LEU A 150 22.20 -74.57 15.56
N LYS A 151 21.65 -73.90 16.59
CA LYS A 151 21.07 -72.54 16.44
C LYS A 151 21.99 -71.38 16.86
N MET A 152 23.22 -71.63 17.32
CA MET A 152 24.10 -70.59 17.87
C MET A 152 25.11 -69.99 16.87
N GLU A 153 25.29 -70.55 15.66
CA GLU A 153 26.24 -69.99 14.66
C GLU A 153 25.58 -69.27 13.48
N ILE A 154 24.27 -69.45 13.26
CA ILE A 154 23.59 -68.98 12.02
C ILE A 154 22.90 -67.61 12.19
N GLU A 155 22.64 -67.13 13.41
CA GLU A 155 21.95 -65.86 13.65
C GLU A 155 22.88 -64.61 13.61
N ALA A 156 24.20 -64.77 13.65
CA ALA A 156 25.14 -63.63 13.62
C ALA A 156 25.46 -63.10 12.21
N ILE A 157 25.38 -63.95 11.17
CA ILE A 157 25.73 -63.57 9.77
C ILE A 157 24.51 -63.02 9.00
N LYS A 158 23.29 -63.26 9.50
CA LYS A 158 22.04 -62.97 8.77
C LYS A 158 21.54 -61.53 8.93
N LYS A 159 22.12 -60.72 9.83
CA LYS A 159 21.60 -59.39 10.19
C LYS A 159 22.31 -58.23 9.49
N GLU A 160 23.46 -58.45 8.87
CA GLU A 160 24.27 -57.37 8.27
C GLU A 160 24.26 -57.37 6.72
N HIS A 161 23.70 -58.41 6.08
CA HIS A 161 23.73 -58.57 4.61
C HIS A 161 22.37 -58.45 3.90
N MET A 162 21.26 -58.38 4.64
CA MET A 162 19.91 -58.40 4.07
C MET A 162 19.29 -56.99 3.90
N GLU A 163 19.74 -55.99 4.66
CA GLU A 163 19.24 -54.60 4.55
C GLU A 163 19.96 -53.82 3.42
N THR A 164 21.25 -54.07 3.19
CA THR A 164 22.04 -53.36 2.15
C THR A 164 21.73 -53.82 0.72
N THR A 165 21.19 -55.02 0.53
CA THR A 165 20.97 -55.60 -0.81
C THR A 165 19.60 -55.21 -1.40
N LEU A 166 18.59 -54.94 -0.54
CA LEU A 166 17.24 -54.56 -0.98
C LEU A 166 17.15 -53.08 -1.39
N ASP A 167 17.94 -52.20 -0.78
CA ASP A 167 18.00 -50.78 -1.12
C ASP A 167 18.63 -50.54 -2.50
N ILE A 168 19.69 -51.28 -2.84
CA ILE A 168 20.38 -51.13 -4.14
C ILE A 168 19.50 -51.60 -5.31
N GLU A 169 18.67 -52.63 -5.11
CA GLU A 169 17.79 -53.17 -6.16
C GLU A 169 16.55 -52.29 -6.38
N ASN A 170 16.02 -51.67 -5.33
CA ASN A 170 14.93 -50.69 -5.42
C ASN A 170 15.40 -49.34 -6.00
N GLN A 171 16.65 -48.94 -5.74
CA GLN A 171 17.25 -47.74 -6.36
C GLN A 171 17.45 -47.91 -7.87
N LYS A 172 17.85 -49.09 -8.35
CA LYS A 172 18.02 -49.37 -9.79
C LYS A 172 16.72 -49.33 -10.60
N LYS A 173 15.57 -49.68 -9.98
CA LYS A 173 14.26 -49.69 -10.67
C LYS A 173 13.65 -48.31 -10.89
N ARG A 174 14.10 -47.28 -10.16
CA ARG A 174 13.55 -45.90 -10.26
C ARG A 174 14.36 -44.99 -11.17
N GLN A 175 15.54 -45.43 -11.61
CA GLN A 175 16.38 -44.75 -12.60
C GLN A 175 15.71 -44.84 -14.00
N GLY A 176 14.90 -43.85 -14.36
CA GLY A 176 14.26 -43.74 -15.68
C GLY A 176 12.77 -43.37 -15.68
N ALA A 177 12.15 -43.10 -14.54
CA ALA A 177 10.76 -42.65 -14.49
C ALA A 177 10.62 -41.19 -14.93
N ILE A 178 9.62 -40.90 -15.78
CA ILE A 178 9.20 -39.55 -16.16
C ILE A 178 7.82 -39.29 -15.54
N SER A 179 7.65 -38.18 -14.85
CA SER A 179 6.38 -37.78 -14.24
C SER A 179 5.73 -36.66 -15.06
N TYR A 180 4.49 -36.88 -15.49
CA TYR A 180 3.63 -35.86 -16.08
C TYR A 180 2.84 -35.07 -15.01
N ALA A 181 2.80 -35.57 -13.77
CA ALA A 181 2.12 -34.95 -12.65
C ALA A 181 2.80 -33.63 -12.21
N PRO A 182 2.08 -32.72 -11.54
CA PRO A 182 2.62 -31.44 -11.06
C PRO A 182 3.93 -31.64 -10.27
N PHE A 183 4.86 -30.71 -10.44
CA PHE A 183 6.16 -30.74 -9.78
C PHE A 183 6.01 -30.77 -8.26
N ASP A 184 6.57 -31.80 -7.63
CA ASP A 184 6.63 -31.93 -6.17
C ASP A 184 8.08 -31.75 -5.72
N GLN A 185 8.36 -30.59 -5.12
CA GLN A 185 9.69 -30.26 -4.58
C GLN A 185 10.16 -31.25 -3.51
N SER A 186 9.25 -31.97 -2.83
CA SER A 186 9.64 -32.97 -1.85
C SER A 186 10.48 -34.11 -2.47
N LEU A 187 10.26 -34.39 -3.77
CA LEU A 187 11.04 -35.36 -4.55
C LEU A 187 12.44 -34.86 -4.93
N GLY A 188 12.72 -33.57 -4.77
CA GLY A 188 14.02 -32.93 -5.05
C GLY A 188 15.00 -32.91 -3.88
N THR A 189 14.57 -33.20 -2.65
CA THR A 189 15.43 -33.15 -1.46
C THR A 189 16.44 -34.31 -1.43
N GLY A 190 17.70 -34.00 -1.73
CA GLY A 190 18.75 -34.92 -2.18
C GLY A 190 19.41 -35.83 -1.13
N VAL A 191 18.64 -36.58 -0.34
CA VAL A 191 19.23 -37.55 0.61
C VAL A 191 18.77 -39.00 0.42
N GLN A 192 17.66 -39.29 -0.29
CA GLN A 192 17.19 -40.69 -0.48
C GLN A 192 16.65 -41.07 -1.88
N LEU A 193 16.45 -40.14 -2.82
CA LEU A 193 16.02 -40.44 -4.19
C LEU A 193 16.97 -39.87 -5.24
N GLN A 194 17.43 -40.70 -6.18
CA GLN A 194 17.81 -40.19 -7.51
C GLN A 194 16.51 -39.92 -8.27
N SER A 195 16.10 -38.65 -8.31
CA SER A 195 14.76 -38.17 -8.66
C SER A 195 14.31 -38.51 -10.10
N PRO A 196 13.00 -38.75 -10.34
CA PRO A 196 12.44 -38.93 -11.69
C PRO A 196 12.58 -37.64 -12.52
N TYR A 197 12.62 -37.76 -13.85
CA TYR A 197 12.53 -36.59 -14.72
C TYR A 197 11.12 -36.00 -14.61
N GLN A 198 11.02 -34.68 -14.49
CA GLN A 198 9.76 -33.97 -14.34
C GLN A 198 9.71 -32.84 -15.37
N PHE A 199 8.50 -32.51 -15.83
CA PHE A 199 8.32 -31.27 -16.57
C PHE A 199 8.57 -30.08 -15.64
N PRO A 200 9.40 -29.10 -16.04
CA PRO A 200 9.63 -27.92 -15.23
C PRO A 200 8.30 -27.18 -15.02
N VAL A 201 7.88 -27.04 -13.76
CA VAL A 201 6.82 -26.08 -13.42
C VAL A 201 7.54 -24.77 -13.12
N HIS A 202 7.39 -23.80 -14.02
CA HIS A 202 7.90 -22.45 -13.82
C HIS A 202 7.02 -21.71 -12.81
N THR A 203 7.12 -22.09 -11.53
CA THR A 203 6.38 -21.51 -10.42
C THR A 203 6.54 -19.99 -10.39
N THR A 204 7.74 -19.48 -10.67
CA THR A 204 8.02 -18.06 -10.82
C THR A 204 7.15 -17.39 -11.88
N ALA A 205 7.02 -18.00 -13.07
CA ALA A 205 6.18 -17.45 -14.14
C ALA A 205 4.71 -17.42 -13.73
N LEU A 206 4.22 -18.45 -13.03
CA LEU A 206 2.87 -18.45 -12.49
C LEU A 206 2.66 -17.32 -11.48
N TYR A 207 3.58 -17.16 -10.52
CA TYR A 207 3.46 -16.12 -9.48
C TYR A 207 3.48 -14.72 -10.10
N GLN A 208 4.40 -14.46 -11.01
CA GLN A 208 4.46 -13.19 -11.74
C GLN A 208 3.19 -12.99 -12.59
N GLY A 209 2.69 -14.02 -13.26
CA GLY A 209 1.44 -13.97 -14.02
C GLY A 209 0.25 -13.57 -13.15
N ILE A 210 0.09 -14.19 -11.97
CA ILE A 210 -0.94 -13.84 -10.99
C ILE A 210 -0.77 -12.40 -10.52
N ILE A 211 0.45 -11.98 -10.16
CA ILE A 211 0.73 -10.61 -9.69
C ILE A 211 0.41 -9.56 -10.77
N GLN A 212 0.82 -9.79 -12.01
CA GLN A 212 0.49 -8.88 -13.13
C GLN A 212 -1.03 -8.79 -13.35
N LEU A 213 -1.75 -9.90 -13.23
CA LEU A 213 -3.22 -9.90 -13.30
C LEU A 213 -3.85 -9.08 -12.15
N LEU A 214 -3.36 -9.26 -10.91
CA LEU A 214 -3.85 -8.50 -9.74
C LEU A 214 -3.59 -7.00 -9.90
N LEU A 215 -2.39 -6.62 -10.35
CA LEU A 215 -2.00 -5.22 -10.59
C LEU A 215 -2.82 -4.60 -11.73
N TYR A 216 -3.09 -5.34 -12.81
CA TYR A 216 -3.89 -4.88 -13.95
C TYR A 216 -5.28 -4.39 -13.52
N PHE A 217 -5.95 -5.13 -12.63
CA PHE A 217 -7.26 -4.75 -12.10
C PHE A 217 -7.20 -3.91 -10.80
N SER A 218 -6.00 -3.50 -10.35
CA SER A 218 -5.79 -2.77 -9.10
C SER A 218 -6.37 -3.51 -7.87
N TRP A 219 -6.27 -4.84 -7.85
CA TRP A 219 -6.71 -5.69 -6.76
C TRP A 219 -5.62 -5.84 -5.72
N VAL A 220 -5.67 -5.01 -4.69
CA VAL A 220 -4.66 -4.95 -3.63
C VAL A 220 -4.99 -5.89 -2.46
N TRP A 221 -6.26 -6.28 -2.29
CA TRP A 221 -6.72 -7.09 -1.16
C TRP A 221 -7.24 -8.44 -1.64
N VAL A 222 -6.51 -9.53 -1.35
CA VAL A 222 -6.79 -10.85 -1.95
C VAL A 222 -6.77 -11.96 -0.89
N GLY A 223 -7.68 -12.93 -1.00
CA GLY A 223 -7.69 -14.13 -0.17
C GLY A 223 -6.93 -15.28 -0.84
N LEU A 224 -6.25 -16.13 -0.08
CA LEU A 224 -5.55 -17.30 -0.59
C LEU A 224 -6.22 -18.58 -0.10
N VAL A 225 -6.34 -19.58 -0.97
CA VAL A 225 -6.83 -20.93 -0.64
C VAL A 225 -5.84 -21.95 -1.19
N VAL A 226 -5.35 -22.85 -0.33
CA VAL A 226 -4.34 -23.85 -0.70
C VAL A 226 -4.63 -25.20 -0.05
N PRO A 227 -4.11 -26.33 -0.57
CA PRO A 227 -4.09 -27.59 0.16
C PRO A 227 -3.27 -27.49 1.46
N ASP A 228 -3.69 -28.24 2.47
CA ASP A 228 -2.94 -28.43 3.73
C ASP A 228 -1.83 -29.49 3.54
N ASP A 229 -0.92 -29.22 2.60
CA ASP A 229 0.24 -30.05 2.29
C ASP A 229 1.50 -29.20 2.02
N VAL A 230 2.63 -29.86 1.74
CA VAL A 230 3.91 -29.17 1.48
C VAL A 230 3.84 -28.25 0.26
N ARG A 231 3.03 -28.59 -0.76
CA ARG A 231 2.86 -27.79 -1.98
C ARG A 231 2.16 -26.47 -1.64
N GLY A 232 1.08 -26.54 -0.85
CA GLY A 232 0.33 -25.38 -0.39
C GLY A 232 1.14 -24.45 0.52
N GLU A 233 1.95 -25.00 1.42
CA GLU A 233 2.83 -24.21 2.30
C GLU A 233 3.90 -23.43 1.52
N LEU A 234 4.54 -24.07 0.54
CA LEU A 234 5.53 -23.44 -0.32
C LEU A 234 4.89 -22.32 -1.16
N PHE A 235 3.73 -22.61 -1.76
CA PHE A 235 2.97 -21.61 -2.51
C PHE A 235 2.63 -20.40 -1.64
N LEU A 236 2.05 -20.61 -0.45
CA LEU A 236 1.69 -19.53 0.46
C LEU A 236 2.89 -18.67 0.84
N ARG A 237 4.04 -19.27 1.15
CA ARG A 237 5.24 -18.52 1.51
C ARG A 237 5.72 -17.66 0.35
N ASP A 238 5.94 -18.28 -0.80
CA ASP A 238 6.60 -17.63 -1.94
C ASP A 238 5.68 -16.58 -2.60
N ILE A 239 4.39 -16.88 -2.79
CA ILE A 239 3.44 -15.91 -3.36
C ILE A 239 3.21 -14.71 -2.43
N THR A 240 3.18 -14.92 -1.11
CA THR A 240 2.95 -13.83 -0.15
C THR A 240 4.13 -12.86 -0.13
N GLU A 241 5.36 -13.38 -0.22
CA GLU A 241 6.56 -12.55 -0.33
C GLU A 241 6.54 -11.72 -1.62
N GLU A 242 6.29 -12.36 -2.75
CA GLU A 242 6.20 -11.68 -4.04
C GLU A 242 5.06 -10.65 -4.11
N MET A 243 3.90 -10.96 -3.52
CA MET A 243 2.78 -10.02 -3.40
C MET A 243 3.17 -8.78 -2.58
N ASN A 244 3.81 -8.96 -1.43
CA ASN A 244 4.25 -7.85 -0.57
C ASN A 244 5.27 -6.96 -1.30
N ASN A 245 6.19 -7.55 -2.07
CA ASN A 245 7.18 -6.81 -2.87
C ASN A 245 6.54 -5.91 -3.94
N HIS A 246 5.33 -6.26 -4.40
CA HIS A 246 4.56 -5.51 -5.40
C HIS A 246 3.44 -4.64 -4.79
N GLY A 247 3.42 -4.45 -3.46
CA GLY A 247 2.43 -3.59 -2.80
C GLY A 247 1.03 -4.22 -2.67
N LEU A 248 0.92 -5.53 -2.78
CA LEU A 248 -0.32 -6.31 -2.63
C LEU A 248 -0.40 -6.91 -1.22
N CYS A 249 -1.61 -7.11 -0.71
CA CYS A 249 -1.86 -7.65 0.62
C CYS A 249 -2.74 -8.90 0.61
N VAL A 250 -2.37 -9.86 1.46
CA VAL A 250 -3.16 -11.06 1.73
C VAL A 250 -4.15 -10.80 2.87
N ALA A 251 -5.44 -10.98 2.60
CA ALA A 251 -6.52 -10.82 3.56
C ALA A 251 -6.58 -11.97 4.56
N PHE A 252 -6.48 -13.19 4.04
CA PHE A 252 -6.41 -14.44 4.80
C PHE A 252 -5.81 -15.52 3.90
N ALA A 253 -5.25 -16.56 4.51
CA ALA A 253 -4.85 -17.78 3.83
C ALA A 253 -5.57 -18.96 4.48
N GLU A 254 -6.40 -19.66 3.71
CA GLU A 254 -7.16 -20.83 4.14
C GLU A 254 -6.47 -22.10 3.64
N LYS A 255 -6.13 -23.00 4.57
CA LYS A 255 -5.56 -24.31 4.26
C LYS A 255 -6.66 -25.35 4.27
N VAL A 256 -6.81 -26.07 3.16
CA VAL A 256 -7.89 -27.02 2.92
C VAL A 256 -7.36 -28.43 3.12
N PRO A 257 -7.88 -29.21 4.08
CA PRO A 257 -7.49 -30.60 4.23
C PRO A 257 -8.02 -31.44 3.05
N GLU A 258 -7.18 -32.32 2.50
CA GLU A 258 -7.59 -33.22 1.40
C GLU A 258 -8.73 -34.14 1.86
N PHE A 259 -9.72 -34.36 1.00
CA PHE A 259 -10.78 -35.33 1.27
C PHE A 259 -10.16 -36.75 1.30
N PRO A 260 -10.48 -37.62 2.30
CA PRO A 260 -11.62 -37.60 3.22
C PRO A 260 -11.32 -37.05 4.63
N ALA A 261 -10.21 -36.35 4.85
CA ALA A 261 -9.86 -35.83 6.17
C ALA A 261 -10.99 -34.99 6.79
N LYS A 262 -11.14 -35.06 8.12
CA LYS A 262 -12.24 -34.43 8.85
C LYS A 262 -12.22 -32.92 8.59
N ASP A 263 -13.39 -32.36 8.28
CA ASP A 263 -13.55 -30.92 8.12
C ASP A 263 -13.25 -30.21 9.45
N THR A 264 -12.15 -29.45 9.47
CA THR A 264 -11.70 -28.64 10.61
C THR A 264 -12.09 -27.17 10.45
N VAL A 265 -12.75 -26.81 9.33
CA VAL A 265 -13.07 -25.43 8.99
C VAL A 265 -14.15 -24.88 9.91
N ASN A 266 -13.88 -23.74 10.56
CA ASN A 266 -14.88 -23.01 11.32
C ASN A 266 -15.82 -22.28 10.35
N ARG A 267 -17.04 -22.82 10.16
CA ARG A 267 -18.04 -22.31 9.21
C ARG A 267 -18.35 -20.81 9.37
N GLY A 268 -18.37 -20.29 10.61
CA GLY A 268 -18.65 -18.87 10.85
C GLY A 268 -17.54 -17.97 10.31
N LEU A 269 -16.29 -18.29 10.64
CA LEU A 269 -15.10 -17.58 10.13
C LEU A 269 -14.93 -17.75 8.62
N PHE A 270 -15.26 -18.93 8.09
CA PHE A 270 -15.25 -19.19 6.66
C PHE A 270 -16.22 -18.26 5.91
N ILE A 271 -17.48 -18.18 6.34
CA ILE A 271 -18.46 -17.28 5.69
C ILE A 271 -18.01 -15.83 5.79
N GLU A 272 -17.53 -15.39 6.95
CA GLU A 272 -17.06 -14.01 7.17
C GLU A 272 -15.89 -13.64 6.24
N ARG A 273 -14.84 -14.46 6.21
CA ARG A 273 -13.63 -14.23 5.39
C ARG A 273 -13.95 -14.12 3.91
N PHE A 274 -14.75 -15.06 3.39
CA PHE A 274 -15.08 -15.13 1.97
C PHE A 274 -16.12 -14.07 1.56
N THR A 275 -16.96 -13.59 2.48
CA THR A 275 -17.91 -12.49 2.18
C THR A 275 -17.20 -11.13 2.11
N LEU A 276 -16.15 -10.92 2.91
CA LEU A 276 -15.41 -9.65 2.97
C LEU A 276 -14.39 -9.46 1.83
N THR A 277 -13.93 -10.55 1.23
CA THR A 277 -12.86 -10.52 0.23
C THR A 277 -13.38 -10.99 -1.12
N ARG A 278 -13.43 -10.08 -2.10
CA ARG A 278 -14.03 -10.39 -3.41
C ARG A 278 -13.16 -11.25 -4.31
N VAL A 279 -11.84 -11.09 -4.24
CA VAL A 279 -10.90 -11.80 -5.12
C VAL A 279 -10.15 -12.86 -4.32
N ILE A 280 -10.17 -14.09 -4.80
CA ILE A 280 -9.56 -15.24 -4.12
C ILE A 280 -8.67 -15.99 -5.10
N VAL A 281 -7.41 -16.18 -4.73
CA VAL A 281 -6.47 -17.05 -5.45
C VAL A 281 -6.54 -18.43 -4.81
N ALA A 282 -6.98 -19.42 -5.58
CA ALA A 282 -6.99 -20.81 -5.20
C ALA A 282 -5.85 -21.54 -5.92
N PHE A 283 -5.04 -22.28 -5.17
CA PHE A 283 -3.98 -23.11 -5.70
C PHE A 283 -4.19 -24.54 -5.24
N GLY A 284 -4.15 -25.49 -6.18
CA GLY A 284 -4.35 -26.91 -5.91
C GLY A 284 -5.01 -27.60 -7.10
N ASP A 285 -5.00 -28.93 -7.08
CA ASP A 285 -5.74 -29.73 -8.04
C ASP A 285 -7.21 -29.94 -7.59
N THR A 286 -8.06 -30.40 -8.52
CA THR A 286 -9.49 -30.65 -8.26
C THR A 286 -9.76 -31.50 -7.03
N TYR A 287 -8.90 -32.47 -6.72
CA TYR A 287 -9.09 -33.38 -5.60
C TYR A 287 -8.68 -32.74 -4.27
N SER A 288 -7.54 -32.07 -4.28
CA SER A 288 -7.00 -31.34 -3.13
C SER A 288 -7.99 -30.26 -2.64
N LEU A 289 -8.71 -29.62 -3.57
CA LEU A 289 -9.71 -28.60 -3.29
C LEU A 289 -11.16 -29.12 -3.27
N LEU A 290 -11.38 -30.43 -3.38
CA LEU A 290 -12.74 -31.01 -3.42
C LEU A 290 -13.56 -30.68 -2.17
N ARG A 291 -12.93 -30.79 -0.99
CA ARG A 291 -13.55 -30.43 0.29
C ARG A 291 -13.95 -28.94 0.31
N PHE A 292 -13.09 -28.09 -0.25
CA PHE A 292 -13.35 -26.67 -0.35
C PHE A 292 -14.53 -26.36 -1.27
N ALA A 293 -14.55 -26.92 -2.48
CA ALA A 293 -15.68 -26.79 -3.40
C ALA A 293 -17.01 -27.23 -2.76
N TYR A 294 -16.99 -28.34 -2.01
CA TYR A 294 -18.14 -28.80 -1.24
C TYR A 294 -18.62 -27.76 -0.20
N ASN A 295 -17.69 -27.16 0.54
CA ASN A 295 -18.00 -26.14 1.53
C ASN A 295 -18.60 -24.87 0.89
N ILE A 296 -18.13 -24.47 -0.30
CA ILE A 296 -18.71 -23.36 -1.08
C ILE A 296 -20.16 -23.67 -1.47
N PHE A 297 -20.41 -24.87 -2.03
CA PHE A 297 -21.76 -25.30 -2.43
C PHE A 297 -22.76 -25.36 -1.27
N CYS A 298 -22.28 -25.58 -0.04
CA CYS A 298 -23.13 -25.68 1.14
C CYS A 298 -23.35 -24.34 1.88
N ASN A 299 -22.38 -23.42 1.83
CA ASN A 299 -22.38 -22.24 2.71
C ASN A 299 -22.61 -20.89 1.97
N THR A 300 -22.87 -20.90 0.66
CA THR A 300 -23.22 -19.71 -0.18
C THR A 300 -22.35 -18.47 0.07
N PRO A 301 -21.06 -18.50 -0.29
CA PRO A 301 -20.33 -17.25 -0.47
C PRO A 301 -20.75 -16.60 -1.80
N PHE A 302 -21.08 -15.30 -1.76
CA PHE A 302 -21.68 -14.57 -2.88
C PHE A 302 -20.65 -13.70 -3.60
N GLY A 303 -20.58 -13.85 -4.93
CA GLY A 303 -19.89 -12.91 -5.82
C GLY A 303 -18.36 -12.87 -5.70
N ASN A 304 -17.72 -13.95 -5.28
CA ASN A 304 -16.26 -14.03 -5.34
C ASN A 304 -15.78 -14.25 -6.77
N VAL A 305 -14.66 -13.61 -7.13
CA VAL A 305 -13.90 -13.88 -8.35
C VAL A 305 -12.72 -14.76 -7.97
N TRP A 306 -12.60 -15.88 -8.69
CA TRP A 306 -11.60 -16.90 -8.43
C TRP A 306 -10.46 -16.79 -9.43
N ILE A 307 -9.23 -16.88 -8.93
CA ILE A 307 -8.01 -17.00 -9.75
C ILE A 307 -7.40 -18.36 -9.42
N THR A 308 -7.20 -19.21 -10.42
CA THR A 308 -6.67 -20.57 -10.20
C THR A 308 -5.70 -21.01 -11.29
N THR A 309 -5.15 -22.22 -11.17
CA THR A 309 -4.48 -22.93 -12.26
C THR A 309 -5.45 -23.90 -12.94
N SER A 310 -5.14 -24.30 -14.18
CA SER A 310 -5.90 -25.32 -14.93
C SER A 310 -5.85 -26.72 -14.29
N ASP A 311 -5.06 -26.92 -13.24
CA ASP A 311 -5.08 -28.15 -12.44
C ASP A 311 -6.38 -28.29 -11.62
N TRP A 312 -7.05 -27.17 -11.33
CA TRP A 312 -8.39 -27.16 -10.72
C TRP A 312 -9.46 -27.04 -11.80
N ASP A 313 -9.91 -28.18 -12.32
CA ASP A 313 -11.02 -28.22 -13.27
C ASP A 313 -12.37 -28.41 -12.55
N ILE A 314 -13.02 -27.29 -12.21
CA ILE A 314 -14.36 -27.27 -11.60
C ILE A 314 -15.42 -27.92 -12.51
N THR A 315 -15.20 -27.98 -13.83
CA THR A 315 -16.17 -28.58 -14.75
C THR A 315 -16.26 -30.09 -14.60
N THR A 316 -15.20 -30.73 -14.11
CA THR A 316 -15.17 -32.18 -13.83
C THR A 316 -16.00 -32.58 -12.61
N LEU A 317 -16.37 -31.62 -11.76
CA LEU A 317 -17.25 -31.87 -10.61
C LEU A 317 -18.67 -32.11 -11.11
N SER A 318 -19.04 -33.37 -11.29
CA SER A 318 -20.39 -33.81 -11.67
C SER A 318 -21.45 -33.48 -10.62
N PHE A 319 -21.06 -33.15 -9.39
CA PHE A 319 -21.97 -32.72 -8.34
C PHE A 319 -22.51 -31.30 -8.60
N ARG A 320 -23.81 -31.19 -8.85
CA ARG A 320 -24.54 -29.92 -9.01
C ARG A 320 -23.92 -28.95 -10.04
N GLN A 321 -23.61 -29.44 -11.24
CA GLN A 321 -23.06 -28.64 -12.35
C GLN A 321 -23.78 -27.30 -12.64
N ASN A 322 -25.10 -27.23 -12.40
CA ASN A 322 -25.85 -25.99 -12.52
C ASN A 322 -25.33 -24.90 -11.57
N LEU A 323 -24.95 -25.28 -10.36
CA LEU A 323 -24.42 -24.41 -9.32
C LEU A 323 -22.93 -24.10 -9.48
N SER A 324 -22.15 -24.95 -10.18
CA SER A 324 -20.73 -24.67 -10.44
C SER A 324 -20.53 -23.29 -11.08
N TYR A 325 -21.33 -22.94 -12.09
CA TYR A 325 -21.27 -21.61 -12.71
C TYR A 325 -21.82 -20.49 -11.81
N THR A 326 -22.81 -20.79 -10.96
CA THR A 326 -23.36 -19.79 -10.04
C THR A 326 -22.29 -19.31 -9.04
N TYR A 327 -21.41 -20.20 -8.58
CA TYR A 327 -20.37 -19.89 -7.59
C TYR A 327 -18.99 -19.57 -8.17
N PHE A 328 -18.64 -20.19 -9.30
CA PHE A 328 -17.32 -20.07 -9.93
C PHE A 328 -17.37 -19.39 -11.31
N GLY A 329 -18.56 -18.96 -11.76
CA GLY A 329 -18.70 -18.22 -13.02
C GLY A 329 -17.87 -16.94 -13.01
N GLY A 330 -17.09 -16.73 -14.06
CA GLY A 330 -16.15 -15.61 -14.18
C GLY A 330 -14.79 -15.85 -13.52
N GLU A 331 -14.51 -17.07 -13.06
CA GLU A 331 -13.16 -17.52 -12.69
C GLU A 331 -12.14 -17.25 -13.81
N LEU A 332 -10.92 -16.89 -13.42
CA LEU A 332 -9.75 -16.78 -14.28
C LEU A 332 -8.75 -17.89 -13.96
N SER A 333 -8.41 -18.72 -14.95
CA SER A 333 -7.47 -19.82 -14.76
C SER A 333 -6.21 -19.65 -15.62
N PHE A 334 -5.05 -19.85 -15.00
CA PHE A 334 -3.75 -19.90 -15.68
C PHE A 334 -3.47 -21.33 -16.14
N SER A 335 -3.12 -21.48 -17.41
CA SER A 335 -2.67 -22.74 -17.97
C SER A 335 -1.33 -22.56 -18.67
N VAL A 336 -0.48 -23.59 -18.65
CA VAL A 336 0.66 -23.64 -19.57
C VAL A 336 0.13 -23.64 -20.99
N HIS A 337 0.73 -22.85 -21.87
CA HIS A 337 0.36 -22.80 -23.27
C HIS A 337 0.56 -24.17 -23.92
N THR A 338 -0.49 -24.66 -24.57
CA THR A 338 -0.48 -25.95 -25.27
C THR A 338 -0.90 -25.76 -26.71
N ASP A 339 -0.11 -26.30 -27.62
CA ASP A 339 -0.50 -26.40 -29.02
C ASP A 339 -1.49 -27.55 -29.24
N GLU A 340 -2.26 -27.45 -30.32
CA GLU A 340 -3.13 -28.55 -30.73
C GLU A 340 -2.30 -29.75 -31.19
N ILE A 341 -2.48 -30.90 -30.52
CA ILE A 341 -1.81 -32.14 -30.93
C ILE A 341 -2.41 -32.60 -32.26
N LEU A 342 -1.58 -32.60 -33.31
CA LEU A 342 -2.00 -32.91 -34.66
C LEU A 342 -2.60 -34.33 -34.72
N GLY A 343 -3.87 -34.44 -35.10
CA GLY A 343 -4.59 -35.71 -35.24
C GLY A 343 -5.21 -36.27 -33.95
N PHE A 344 -5.04 -35.61 -32.80
CA PHE A 344 -5.65 -36.03 -31.53
C PHE A 344 -7.18 -36.05 -31.61
N LYS A 345 -7.78 -35.01 -32.20
CA LYS A 345 -9.24 -34.95 -32.41
C LYS A 345 -9.75 -36.08 -33.29
N ASP A 346 -9.01 -36.43 -34.34
CA ASP A 346 -9.37 -37.53 -35.24
C ASP A 346 -9.20 -38.88 -34.55
N PHE A 347 -8.18 -39.02 -33.70
CA PHE A 347 -8.01 -40.17 -32.83
C PHE A 347 -9.22 -40.34 -31.90
N LEU A 348 -9.59 -39.30 -31.14
CA LEU A 348 -10.74 -39.32 -30.23
C LEU A 348 -12.05 -39.66 -30.94
N ARG A 349 -12.30 -39.12 -32.14
CA ARG A 349 -13.47 -39.49 -32.97
C ARG A 349 -13.50 -40.98 -33.34
N SER A 350 -12.33 -41.61 -33.44
CA SER A 350 -12.19 -43.03 -33.79
C SER A 350 -12.28 -43.97 -32.58
N VAL A 351 -12.27 -43.44 -31.36
CA VAL A 351 -12.30 -44.25 -30.14
C VAL A 351 -13.69 -44.87 -29.97
N GLN A 352 -13.73 -46.18 -29.86
CA GLN A 352 -14.92 -46.96 -29.53
C GLN A 352 -14.53 -48.12 -28.62
N PRO A 353 -15.36 -48.49 -27.63
CA PRO A 353 -15.08 -49.65 -26.76
C PRO A 353 -14.80 -50.95 -27.53
N ARG A 354 -15.40 -51.09 -28.73
CA ARG A 354 -15.19 -52.23 -29.63
C ARG A 354 -13.76 -52.36 -30.17
N LYS A 355 -13.06 -51.23 -30.34
CA LYS A 355 -11.69 -51.20 -30.86
C LYS A 355 -10.67 -51.62 -29.78
N TYR A 356 -11.05 -51.47 -28.51
CA TYR A 356 -10.21 -51.77 -27.34
C TYR A 356 -10.93 -52.72 -26.37
N PRO A 357 -11.29 -53.95 -26.79
CA PRO A 357 -12.08 -54.87 -25.96
C PRO A 357 -11.33 -55.38 -24.73
N GLN A 358 -9.99 -55.29 -24.74
CA GLN A 358 -9.12 -55.66 -23.61
C GLN A 358 -8.97 -54.54 -22.58
N ASP A 359 -9.42 -53.33 -22.92
CA ASP A 359 -9.41 -52.22 -21.98
C ASP A 359 -10.65 -52.27 -21.09
N ILE A 360 -10.45 -52.59 -19.82
CA ILE A 360 -11.53 -52.68 -18.85
C ILE A 360 -12.10 -51.31 -18.47
N PHE A 361 -11.30 -50.24 -18.59
CA PHE A 361 -11.66 -48.90 -18.14
C PHE A 361 -12.45 -48.15 -19.21
N ILE A 362 -12.22 -48.44 -20.48
CA ILE A 362 -12.93 -47.77 -21.58
C ILE A 362 -14.43 -48.01 -21.46
N GLN A 363 -14.84 -49.19 -20.97
CA GLN A 363 -16.24 -49.53 -20.76
C GLN A 363 -16.88 -48.68 -19.65
N ASP A 364 -16.15 -48.47 -18.56
CA ASP A 364 -16.60 -47.65 -17.42
C ASP A 364 -16.71 -46.18 -17.80
N VAL A 365 -15.67 -45.67 -18.47
CA VAL A 365 -15.65 -44.30 -19.03
C VAL A 365 -16.80 -44.11 -20.01
N TRP A 366 -17.03 -45.07 -20.91
CA TRP A 366 -18.11 -44.98 -21.89
C TRP A 366 -19.50 -45.03 -21.25
N SER A 367 -19.70 -45.89 -20.24
CA SER A 367 -20.95 -45.96 -19.48
C SER A 367 -21.29 -44.61 -18.85
N ILE A 368 -20.30 -43.91 -18.30
CA ILE A 368 -20.48 -42.61 -17.66
C ILE A 368 -20.69 -41.50 -18.68
N LEU A 369 -19.83 -41.43 -19.70
CA LEU A 369 -19.91 -40.41 -20.72
C LEU A 369 -21.24 -40.48 -21.46
N PHE A 370 -21.81 -41.67 -21.70
CA PHE A 370 -23.08 -41.85 -22.40
C PHE A 370 -24.29 -42.07 -21.46
N GLU A 371 -24.10 -41.96 -20.15
CA GLU A 371 -25.15 -42.14 -19.11
C GLU A 371 -25.97 -43.43 -19.29
N CYS A 372 -25.32 -44.50 -19.71
CA CYS A 372 -25.95 -45.77 -20.01
C CYS A 372 -25.48 -46.84 -19.02
N PRO A 373 -26.38 -47.53 -18.32
CA PRO A 373 -25.98 -48.55 -17.36
C PRO A 373 -25.43 -49.77 -18.09
N TYR A 374 -24.41 -50.39 -17.50
CA TYR A 374 -23.89 -51.66 -17.97
C TYR A 374 -24.65 -52.81 -17.28
N THR A 375 -24.88 -53.89 -18.01
CA THR A 375 -25.45 -55.12 -17.44
C THR A 375 -24.32 -56.05 -17.01
N TYR A 376 -24.35 -56.49 -15.75
CA TYR A 376 -23.50 -57.57 -15.26
C TYR A 376 -24.10 -58.92 -15.63
N LEU A 377 -23.53 -59.61 -16.62
CA LEU A 377 -23.87 -60.99 -16.96
C LEU A 377 -22.61 -61.86 -16.84
N TYR A 378 -22.64 -62.88 -15.98
CA TYR A 378 -21.54 -63.85 -15.79
C TYR A 378 -20.15 -63.25 -15.51
N GLY A 379 -20.09 -62.11 -14.79
CA GLY A 379 -18.82 -61.43 -14.50
C GLY A 379 -18.23 -60.66 -15.67
N ILE A 380 -18.93 -60.59 -16.80
CA ILE A 380 -18.58 -59.79 -17.97
C ILE A 380 -19.49 -58.55 -17.97
N ARG A 381 -18.89 -57.37 -18.15
CA ARG A 381 -19.61 -56.10 -18.29
C ARG A 381 -20.05 -55.96 -19.74
N GLU A 382 -21.36 -55.85 -19.97
CA GLU A 382 -21.90 -55.62 -21.31
C GLU A 382 -22.55 -54.24 -21.40
N LEU A 383 -22.09 -53.43 -22.35
CA LEU A 383 -22.68 -52.14 -22.74
C LEU A 383 -23.91 -52.30 -23.64
N SER A 384 -24.77 -53.28 -23.35
CA SER A 384 -25.90 -53.66 -24.19
C SER A 384 -26.92 -52.53 -24.41
N GLN A 385 -26.98 -51.57 -23.48
CA GLN A 385 -27.91 -50.42 -23.51
C GLN A 385 -27.27 -49.12 -24.04
N CYS A 386 -25.97 -49.12 -24.30
CA CYS A 386 -25.25 -47.93 -24.79
C CYS A 386 -25.30 -47.84 -26.31
N GLU A 387 -25.28 -46.61 -26.84
CA GLU A 387 -25.25 -46.38 -28.28
C GLU A 387 -23.97 -46.97 -28.91
N GLN A 388 -24.13 -48.03 -29.69
CA GLN A 388 -23.01 -48.81 -30.24
C GLN A 388 -22.15 -48.04 -31.24
N ASN A 389 -22.69 -46.95 -31.80
CA ASN A 389 -22.02 -46.04 -32.72
C ASN A 389 -21.86 -44.63 -32.10
N GLY A 390 -21.90 -44.52 -30.77
CA GLY A 390 -21.66 -43.27 -30.07
C GLY A 390 -20.31 -42.68 -30.49
N ASN A 391 -20.29 -41.38 -30.75
CA ASN A 391 -19.06 -40.66 -31.09
C ASN A 391 -18.80 -39.66 -29.96
N LEU A 392 -17.57 -39.60 -29.45
CA LEU A 392 -17.20 -38.61 -28.43
C LEU A 392 -17.47 -37.18 -28.88
N SER A 393 -17.40 -36.90 -30.19
CA SER A 393 -17.69 -35.56 -30.73
C SER A 393 -19.15 -35.14 -30.66
N THR A 394 -20.09 -36.04 -30.36
CA THR A 394 -21.51 -35.69 -30.16
C THR A 394 -21.84 -35.39 -28.70
N ARG A 395 -20.89 -35.63 -27.78
CA ARG A 395 -21.07 -35.31 -26.37
C ARG A 395 -20.98 -33.80 -26.16
N LEU A 396 -21.77 -33.33 -25.20
CA LEU A 396 -21.79 -31.92 -24.82
C LEU A 396 -20.45 -31.55 -24.19
N LEU A 397 -19.97 -30.33 -24.42
CA LEU A 397 -18.65 -29.86 -23.97
C LEU A 397 -18.41 -30.08 -22.46
N TYR A 398 -19.46 -29.95 -21.65
CA TYR A 398 -19.39 -30.17 -20.20
C TYR A 398 -19.21 -31.63 -19.79
N VAL A 399 -19.53 -32.57 -20.68
CA VAL A 399 -19.32 -34.01 -20.49
C VAL A 399 -17.97 -34.42 -21.05
N TRP A 400 -17.57 -33.83 -22.18
CA TRP A 400 -16.33 -34.14 -22.86
C TRP A 400 -15.84 -32.98 -23.73
N ASP A 401 -14.64 -32.48 -23.45
CA ASP A 401 -13.95 -31.57 -24.36
C ASP A 401 -13.05 -32.37 -25.32
N MET A 402 -13.16 -32.06 -26.61
CA MET A 402 -12.35 -32.64 -27.67
C MET A 402 -11.02 -31.89 -27.86
N ASN A 403 -10.84 -30.74 -27.20
CA ASN A 403 -9.60 -29.99 -27.25
C ASN A 403 -8.50 -30.67 -26.42
N THR A 404 -7.25 -30.41 -26.81
CA THR A 404 -6.07 -30.83 -26.06
C THR A 404 -6.06 -30.15 -24.70
N SER A 405 -6.02 -30.93 -23.64
CA SER A 405 -5.84 -30.45 -22.27
C SER A 405 -4.36 -30.35 -21.89
N PRO A 406 -3.99 -29.51 -20.90
CA PRO A 406 -2.61 -29.40 -20.43
C PRO A 406 -2.00 -30.74 -20.01
N SER A 407 -2.79 -31.58 -19.35
CA SER A 407 -2.36 -32.91 -18.94
C SER A 407 -2.18 -33.85 -20.14
N SER A 408 -3.08 -33.81 -21.12
CA SER A 408 -2.94 -34.60 -22.35
C SER A 408 -1.68 -34.25 -23.15
N TYR A 409 -1.35 -32.95 -23.22
CA TYR A 409 -0.14 -32.44 -23.86
C TYR A 409 1.13 -32.89 -23.13
N LYS A 410 1.16 -32.78 -21.80
CA LYS A 410 2.30 -33.29 -20.99
C LYS A 410 2.52 -34.79 -21.16
N ILE A 411 1.44 -35.57 -21.25
CA ILE A 411 1.52 -37.03 -21.50
C ILE A 411 2.10 -37.29 -22.90
N HIS A 412 1.60 -36.59 -23.93
CA HIS A 412 2.11 -36.68 -25.29
C HIS A 412 3.61 -36.37 -25.34
N ASP A 413 4.04 -35.26 -24.72
CA ASP A 413 5.44 -34.85 -24.68
C ASP A 413 6.31 -35.83 -23.90
N ALA A 414 5.79 -36.43 -22.83
CA ALA A 414 6.52 -37.42 -22.05
C ALA A 414 6.82 -38.66 -22.90
N VAL A 415 5.81 -39.14 -23.62
CA VAL A 415 5.93 -40.30 -24.52
C VAL A 415 6.87 -39.95 -25.68
N TYR A 416 6.75 -38.75 -26.25
CA TYR A 416 7.60 -38.28 -27.32
C TYR A 416 9.07 -38.19 -26.88
N ALA A 417 9.35 -37.64 -25.69
CA ALA A 417 10.70 -37.55 -25.15
C ALA A 417 11.34 -38.92 -24.90
N ILE A 418 10.57 -39.90 -24.42
CA ILE A 418 11.05 -41.29 -24.27
C ILE A 418 11.34 -41.91 -25.64
N ALA A 419 10.44 -41.71 -26.60
CA ALA A 419 10.61 -42.22 -27.96
C ALA A 419 11.85 -41.62 -28.65
N GLN A 420 12.07 -40.31 -28.50
CA GLN A 420 13.25 -39.63 -29.01
C GLN A 420 14.53 -40.14 -28.34
N ALA A 421 14.56 -40.27 -27.01
CA ALA A 421 15.72 -40.78 -26.30
C ALA A 421 16.04 -42.24 -26.69
N LEU A 422 15.02 -43.07 -26.92
CA LEU A 422 15.19 -44.43 -27.45
C LEU A 422 15.73 -44.41 -28.88
N HIS A 423 15.20 -43.52 -29.74
CA HIS A 423 15.65 -43.37 -31.11
C HIS A 423 17.13 -42.95 -31.18
N GLU A 424 17.55 -41.96 -30.40
CA GLU A 424 18.92 -41.45 -30.37
C GLU A 424 19.92 -42.52 -29.89
N GLU A 425 19.58 -43.28 -28.83
CA GLU A 425 20.39 -44.41 -28.35
C GLU A 425 20.48 -45.54 -29.37
N LEU A 426 19.39 -45.84 -30.09
CA LEU A 426 19.38 -46.85 -31.15
C LEU A 426 20.21 -46.40 -32.36
N SER A 427 20.10 -45.12 -32.76
CA SER A 427 20.91 -44.56 -33.86
C SER A 427 22.40 -44.55 -33.50
N PHE A 428 22.75 -44.19 -32.26
CA PHE A 428 24.14 -44.20 -31.79
C PHE A 428 24.75 -45.60 -31.85
N LYS A 429 23.99 -46.62 -31.42
CA LYS A 429 24.41 -48.03 -31.55
C LYS A 429 24.58 -48.48 -33.00
N LEU A 430 23.78 -47.97 -33.94
CA LEU A 430 23.88 -48.33 -35.36
C LEU A 430 25.13 -47.73 -36.01
N GLU A 431 25.54 -46.52 -35.62
CA GLU A 431 26.79 -45.89 -36.07
C GLU A 431 28.04 -46.60 -35.50
N GLU A 432 27.99 -46.99 -34.21
CA GLU A 432 29.10 -47.69 -33.53
C GLU A 432 29.28 -49.15 -34.01
N ASN A 433 28.19 -49.81 -34.45
CA ASN A 433 28.19 -51.22 -34.86
C ASN A 433 28.59 -51.52 -36.31
N SER A 434 29.09 -50.53 -37.07
CA SER A 434 29.68 -50.78 -38.39
C SER A 434 30.93 -51.71 -38.35
N LEU A 435 31.45 -52.02 -37.15
CA LEU A 435 32.66 -52.84 -36.96
C LEU A 435 32.47 -54.23 -36.34
N ASN A 436 31.30 -54.62 -35.80
CA ASN A 436 31.10 -55.95 -35.21
C ASN A 436 29.63 -56.39 -35.21
N LYS A 437 29.35 -57.49 -35.90
CA LYS A 437 28.06 -58.21 -35.88
C LYS A 437 27.95 -59.02 -34.59
N ASP A 438 27.60 -58.39 -33.47
CA ASP A 438 27.05 -59.15 -32.35
C ASP A 438 26.10 -58.37 -31.43
N VAL A 439 24.94 -59.00 -31.24
CA VAL A 439 23.95 -58.89 -30.16
C VAL A 439 22.93 -57.74 -30.13
N SER A 440 21.70 -58.18 -30.42
CA SER A 440 20.37 -57.75 -29.93
C SER A 440 20.27 -57.54 -28.41
N LYS A 441 21.01 -56.59 -27.84
CA LYS A 441 20.86 -56.21 -26.42
C LYS A 441 20.12 -54.87 -26.30
N ALA A 442 18.94 -54.95 -25.69
CA ALA A 442 18.19 -53.78 -25.22
C ALA A 442 19.13 -52.81 -24.47
N PRO A 443 19.06 -51.50 -24.74
CA PRO A 443 19.88 -50.52 -24.02
C PRO A 443 19.60 -50.60 -22.52
N HIS A 444 20.66 -50.55 -21.70
CA HIS A 444 20.48 -50.43 -20.26
C HIS A 444 19.86 -49.07 -19.94
N LEU A 445 18.88 -49.01 -19.02
CA LEU A 445 18.15 -47.79 -18.66
C LEU A 445 19.03 -46.57 -18.33
N TRP A 446 20.20 -46.78 -17.71
CA TRP A 446 21.13 -45.69 -17.41
C TRP A 446 21.79 -45.09 -18.67
N LYS A 447 21.82 -45.80 -19.80
CA LYS A 447 22.29 -45.28 -21.09
C LYS A 447 21.29 -44.34 -21.76
N LEU A 448 20.01 -44.39 -21.39
CA LEU A 448 19.04 -43.38 -21.84
C LEU A 448 19.23 -42.02 -21.13
N HIS A 449 19.90 -42.01 -19.96
CA HIS A 449 20.02 -40.83 -19.11
C HIS A 449 20.61 -39.60 -19.84
N PRO A 450 21.71 -39.71 -20.63
CA PRO A 450 22.28 -38.57 -21.34
C PRO A 450 21.34 -38.00 -22.42
N PHE A 451 20.58 -38.86 -23.11
CA PHE A 451 19.63 -38.43 -24.15
C PHE A 451 18.40 -37.75 -23.53
N LEU A 452 17.87 -38.29 -22.43
CA LEU A 452 16.79 -37.66 -21.67
C LEU A 452 17.22 -36.32 -21.04
N GLN A 453 18.50 -36.15 -20.71
CA GLN A 453 19.04 -34.86 -20.24
C GLN A 453 19.16 -33.80 -21.35
N ASN A 454 19.36 -34.22 -22.60
CA ASN A 454 19.46 -33.30 -23.73
C ASN A 454 18.11 -32.80 -24.23
N GLY A 455 17.04 -33.57 -23.99
CA GLY A 455 15.65 -33.18 -24.29
C GLY A 455 15.14 -32.01 -23.43
N GLN A 456 13.92 -31.56 -23.69
CA GLN A 456 13.27 -30.44 -22.97
C GLN A 456 12.91 -30.76 -21.49
N LEU A 457 13.33 -31.91 -20.95
CA LEU A 457 13.06 -32.29 -19.56
C LEU A 457 14.13 -31.73 -18.61
N GLY A 458 13.68 -30.89 -17.67
CA GLY A 458 14.52 -30.36 -16.59
C GLY A 458 14.80 -31.40 -15.50
N ARG A 459 16.01 -31.36 -14.93
CA ARG A 459 16.37 -32.13 -13.74
C ARG A 459 15.89 -31.37 -12.50
N SER A 460 15.24 -32.04 -11.55
CA SER A 460 14.67 -31.44 -10.33
C SER A 460 15.70 -30.96 -9.28
N THR A 461 16.97 -30.75 -9.65
CA THR A 461 18.06 -30.40 -8.71
C THR A 461 18.63 -29.03 -9.01
N ASN A 462 18.36 -28.08 -8.10
CA ASN A 462 19.08 -26.84 -7.77
C ASN A 462 19.80 -26.07 -8.90
N GLU A 463 19.21 -24.92 -9.25
CA GLU A 463 19.78 -23.57 -9.54
C GLU A 463 21.17 -23.33 -10.18
N GLU A 464 22.01 -24.31 -10.53
CA GLU A 464 23.41 -24.04 -10.95
C GLU A 464 23.89 -24.63 -12.29
N ALA A 465 23.01 -25.15 -13.15
CA ALA A 465 23.38 -25.51 -14.53
C ALA A 465 22.16 -25.28 -15.45
N VAL A 466 22.11 -24.33 -16.39
CA VAL A 466 22.99 -24.15 -17.55
C VAL A 466 22.97 -22.67 -17.96
N MET A 467 24.07 -21.96 -17.74
CA MET A 467 24.31 -20.55 -18.10
C MET A 467 24.45 -20.31 -19.63
N ASN A 468 23.90 -21.15 -20.52
CA ASN A 468 24.16 -21.07 -21.98
C ASN A 468 23.10 -21.77 -22.89
N LYS A 469 21.87 -22.02 -22.44
CA LYS A 469 20.76 -22.37 -23.35
C LYS A 469 19.81 -21.17 -23.40
N GLU A 470 19.47 -20.67 -24.59
CA GLU A 470 18.43 -19.65 -24.79
C GLU A 470 17.24 -19.98 -23.87
N VAL A 471 17.01 -19.12 -22.86
CA VAL A 471 15.95 -19.32 -21.88
C VAL A 471 14.64 -19.28 -22.65
N SER A 472 14.02 -20.44 -22.82
CA SER A 472 12.74 -20.56 -23.52
C SER A 472 11.71 -19.76 -22.72
N ALA A 473 11.11 -18.76 -23.34
CA ALA A 473 10.06 -17.97 -22.72
C ALA A 473 8.93 -18.91 -22.24
N THR A 474 8.57 -18.84 -20.96
CA THR A 474 7.41 -19.59 -20.45
C THR A 474 6.15 -18.84 -20.84
N LYS A 475 5.32 -19.46 -21.67
CA LYS A 475 4.02 -18.90 -22.08
C LYS A 475 2.88 -19.53 -21.28
N LEU A 476 2.08 -18.69 -20.64
CA LEU A 476 0.86 -19.04 -19.92
C LEU A 476 -0.34 -18.44 -20.63
N ASP A 477 -1.38 -19.24 -20.82
CA ASP A 477 -2.67 -18.79 -21.34
C ASP A 477 -3.63 -18.52 -20.17
N ILE A 478 -4.41 -17.46 -20.29
CA ILE A 478 -5.41 -17.06 -19.28
C ILE A 478 -6.79 -17.38 -19.84
N PHE A 479 -7.53 -18.23 -19.15
CA PHE A 479 -8.89 -18.61 -19.49
C PHE A 479 -9.89 -17.98 -18.53
N ASN A 480 -11.12 -17.76 -19.00
CA ASN A 480 -12.23 -17.28 -18.19
C ASN A 480 -13.40 -18.26 -18.28
N TYR A 481 -14.04 -18.59 -17.16
CA TYR A 481 -15.18 -19.51 -17.14
C TYR A 481 -16.50 -18.78 -17.44
N GLN A 482 -17.08 -19.04 -18.61
CA GLN A 482 -18.21 -18.26 -19.15
C GLN A 482 -19.40 -19.14 -19.52
N SER A 483 -20.59 -18.55 -19.48
CA SER A 483 -21.78 -19.13 -20.11
C SER A 483 -21.92 -18.56 -21.52
N LEU A 484 -21.73 -19.42 -22.53
CA LEU A 484 -21.92 -19.08 -23.94
C LEU A 484 -23.40 -18.83 -24.23
N GLN A 485 -23.69 -18.14 -25.35
CA GLN A 485 -25.08 -17.85 -25.78
C GLN A 485 -25.92 -19.12 -25.98
N SER A 486 -25.29 -20.26 -26.24
CA SER A 486 -25.93 -21.58 -26.33
C SER A 486 -26.39 -22.14 -24.98
N GLY A 487 -26.13 -21.45 -23.87
CA GLY A 487 -26.28 -21.95 -22.49
C GLY A 487 -25.17 -22.92 -22.08
N THR A 488 -24.20 -23.20 -22.95
CA THR A 488 -23.07 -24.07 -22.69
C THR A 488 -22.01 -23.32 -21.88
N LYS A 489 -21.51 -23.95 -20.82
CA LYS A 489 -20.44 -23.39 -19.98
C LYS A 489 -19.10 -23.87 -20.49
N ALA A 490 -18.14 -22.97 -20.68
CA ALA A 490 -16.83 -23.29 -21.24
C ALA A 490 -15.76 -22.36 -20.67
N GLN A 491 -14.51 -22.85 -20.63
CA GLN A 491 -13.34 -22.00 -20.44
C GLN A 491 -12.96 -21.37 -21.78
N VAL A 492 -12.93 -20.04 -21.82
CA VAL A 492 -12.61 -19.27 -23.04
C VAL A 492 -11.29 -18.54 -22.81
N LYS A 493 -10.34 -18.65 -23.75
CA LYS A 493 -9.08 -17.92 -23.68
C LYS A 493 -9.33 -16.41 -23.79
N VAL A 494 -8.91 -15.65 -22.79
CA VAL A 494 -9.08 -14.19 -22.69
C VAL A 494 -7.76 -13.41 -22.72
N GLY A 495 -6.63 -14.08 -22.52
CA GLY A 495 -5.32 -13.45 -22.51
C GLY A 495 -4.16 -14.44 -22.57
N GLU A 496 -2.95 -13.89 -22.55
CA GLU A 496 -1.69 -14.62 -22.48
C GLU A 496 -0.65 -13.83 -21.67
N PHE A 497 0.19 -14.55 -20.95
CA PHE A 497 1.32 -14.04 -20.19
C PHE A 497 2.60 -14.76 -20.63
N VAL A 498 3.60 -14.01 -21.07
CA VAL A 498 4.90 -14.54 -21.51
C VAL A 498 5.96 -14.08 -20.51
N PHE A 499 6.65 -15.03 -19.90
CA PHE A 499 7.70 -14.79 -18.92
C PHE A 499 9.05 -15.26 -19.45
N GLU A 500 9.97 -14.33 -19.66
CA GLU A 500 11.37 -14.63 -20.01
C GLU A 500 12.29 -14.41 -18.80
N SER A 501 12.10 -13.27 -18.12
CA SER A 501 12.80 -12.90 -16.90
C SER A 501 11.99 -11.86 -16.13
N TYR A 502 12.38 -11.55 -14.88
CA TYR A 502 11.73 -10.49 -14.10
C TYR A 502 11.74 -9.11 -14.80
N SER A 503 12.70 -8.84 -15.68
CA SER A 503 12.76 -7.58 -16.45
C SER A 503 12.06 -7.63 -17.81
N VAL A 504 11.79 -8.83 -18.34
CA VAL A 504 11.18 -9.04 -19.65
C VAL A 504 10.00 -9.98 -19.51
N GLN A 505 8.82 -9.38 -19.40
CA GLN A 505 7.53 -10.06 -19.30
C GLN A 505 6.49 -9.32 -20.14
N ASN A 506 5.66 -10.07 -20.86
CA ASN A 506 4.57 -9.51 -21.66
C ASN A 506 3.25 -10.06 -21.14
N PHE A 507 2.41 -9.18 -20.59
CA PHE A 507 1.06 -9.50 -20.14
C PHE A 507 0.05 -8.89 -21.12
N SER A 508 -0.84 -9.71 -21.67
CA SER A 508 -1.92 -9.26 -22.53
C SER A 508 -3.25 -9.88 -22.12
N LEU A 509 -4.26 -9.03 -21.96
CA LEU A 509 -5.60 -9.42 -21.54
C LEU A 509 -6.62 -8.63 -22.35
N ASN A 510 -7.69 -9.29 -22.77
CA ASN A 510 -8.78 -8.65 -23.50
C ASN A 510 -10.03 -8.56 -22.62
N ASP A 511 -10.19 -7.44 -21.94
CA ASP A 511 -11.30 -7.17 -21.02
C ASP A 511 -12.69 -7.37 -21.64
N LYS A 512 -12.83 -7.11 -22.94
CA LYS A 512 -14.11 -7.27 -23.66
C LYS A 512 -14.54 -8.72 -23.77
N LEU A 513 -13.61 -9.65 -23.65
CA LEU A 513 -13.90 -11.08 -23.66
C LEU A 513 -14.18 -11.62 -22.26
N ILE A 514 -13.96 -10.86 -21.18
CA ILE A 514 -14.14 -11.35 -19.80
C ILE A 514 -15.59 -11.15 -19.35
N THR A 515 -16.16 -12.16 -18.70
CA THR A 515 -17.48 -12.08 -18.04
C THR A 515 -17.33 -12.41 -16.56
N TRP A 516 -17.83 -11.56 -15.65
CA TRP A 516 -17.61 -11.67 -14.20
C TRP A 516 -18.68 -12.46 -13.43
N GLY A 517 -19.36 -13.38 -14.13
CA GLY A 517 -20.46 -14.18 -13.56
C GLY A 517 -21.74 -13.38 -13.31
N GLU A 518 -22.67 -13.97 -12.56
CA GLU A 518 -24.02 -13.41 -12.35
C GLU A 518 -24.06 -12.22 -11.37
N HIS A 519 -23.02 -12.05 -10.55
CA HIS A 519 -23.00 -11.10 -9.44
C HIS A 519 -22.37 -9.75 -9.80
N HIS A 520 -21.55 -9.69 -10.86
CA HIS A 520 -20.79 -8.51 -11.22
C HIS A 520 -21.00 -8.18 -12.71
N ASN A 521 -21.54 -7.00 -12.99
CA ASN A 521 -21.63 -6.48 -14.37
C ASN A 521 -20.37 -5.73 -14.80
N GLN A 522 -19.49 -5.41 -13.85
CA GLN A 522 -18.25 -4.66 -14.04
C GLN A 522 -17.16 -5.33 -13.21
N THR A 523 -15.91 -5.01 -13.51
CA THR A 523 -14.76 -5.51 -12.75
C THR A 523 -14.94 -5.23 -11.26
N PRO A 524 -14.85 -6.23 -10.38
CA PRO A 524 -14.99 -6.02 -8.95
C PRO A 524 -13.83 -5.19 -8.40
N PHE A 525 -14.08 -4.42 -7.33
CA PHE A 525 -13.02 -3.73 -6.59
C PHE A 525 -12.61 -4.57 -5.38
N SER A 526 -11.30 -4.82 -5.20
CA SER A 526 -10.75 -5.59 -4.07
C SER A 526 -9.63 -4.81 -3.38
N VAL A 527 -10.01 -3.94 -2.43
CA VAL A 527 -9.10 -3.11 -1.63
C VAL A 527 -9.54 -3.13 -0.16
N CYS A 528 -8.60 -3.01 0.78
CA CYS A 528 -8.93 -2.96 2.21
C CYS A 528 -9.45 -1.57 2.61
N SER A 529 -8.70 -0.54 2.25
CA SER A 529 -9.03 0.87 2.47
C SER A 529 -9.15 1.60 1.14
N GLN A 530 -10.08 2.54 1.06
CA GLN A 530 -10.17 3.45 -0.10
C GLN A 530 -9.01 4.45 -0.06
N SER A 531 -8.59 4.94 -1.23
CA SER A 531 -7.59 6.00 -1.33
C SER A 531 -8.04 7.26 -0.57
N CYS A 532 -7.10 7.87 0.15
CA CYS A 532 -7.34 9.09 0.91
C CYS A 532 -7.50 10.29 -0.01
N PRO A 533 -8.55 11.11 0.17
CA PRO A 533 -8.73 12.33 -0.59
C PRO A 533 -7.69 13.39 -0.20
N LEU A 534 -7.56 14.42 -1.05
CA LEU A 534 -6.68 15.56 -0.78
C LEU A 534 -6.98 16.21 0.59
N GLY A 535 -5.92 16.64 1.28
CA GLY A 535 -5.98 17.18 2.64
C GLY A 535 -5.98 16.13 3.77
N PHE A 536 -6.02 14.85 3.41
CA PHE A 536 -5.92 13.73 4.36
C PHE A 536 -4.61 12.97 4.15
N ARG A 537 -4.04 12.47 5.24
CA ARG A 537 -2.91 11.54 5.24
C ARG A 537 -3.36 10.13 5.59
N LYS A 538 -2.61 9.14 5.11
CA LYS A 538 -2.74 7.76 5.53
C LYS A 538 -2.22 7.59 6.96
N THR A 539 -2.88 6.75 7.72
CA THR A 539 -2.41 6.32 9.04
C THR A 539 -2.59 4.81 9.15
N PRO A 540 -1.51 4.04 9.39
CA PRO A 540 -1.59 2.58 9.45
C PRO A 540 -2.46 2.14 10.63
N VAL A 541 -3.29 1.11 10.41
CA VAL A 541 -4.12 0.52 11.47
C VAL A 541 -3.31 -0.56 12.19
N GLU A 542 -3.12 -0.41 13.50
CA GLU A 542 -2.36 -1.39 14.30
C GLU A 542 -2.93 -2.82 14.15
N GLY A 543 -2.05 -3.78 13.88
CA GLY A 543 -2.40 -5.20 13.73
C GLY A 543 -2.96 -5.60 12.35
N LYS A 544 -3.12 -4.67 11.41
CA LYS A 544 -3.50 -4.95 10.02
C LYS A 544 -2.30 -4.76 9.07
N PRO A 545 -2.30 -5.39 7.88
CA PRO A 545 -1.26 -5.18 6.87
C PRO A 545 -1.28 -3.75 6.31
N PHE A 546 -0.18 -3.31 5.68
CA PHE A 546 0.03 -1.91 5.26
C PHE A 546 -1.03 -1.36 4.30
N CYS A 547 -1.71 -2.20 3.53
CA CYS A 547 -2.80 -1.79 2.64
C CYS A 547 -4.07 -1.33 3.39
N CYS A 548 -4.17 -1.60 4.69
CA CYS A 548 -5.27 -1.17 5.54
C CYS A 548 -4.85 0.04 6.37
N PHE A 549 -5.35 1.20 5.99
CA PHE A 549 -5.07 2.48 6.63
C PHE A 549 -6.36 3.29 6.85
N ASP A 550 -6.33 4.18 7.84
CA ASP A 550 -7.35 5.20 8.04
C ASP A 550 -6.89 6.53 7.44
N CYS A 551 -7.83 7.31 6.91
CA CYS A 551 -7.55 8.64 6.37
C CYS A 551 -7.82 9.70 7.44
N LEU A 552 -6.76 10.39 7.90
CA LEU A 552 -6.85 11.45 8.90
C LEU A 552 -6.56 12.82 8.29
N LEU A 553 -7.32 13.83 8.70
CA LEU A 553 -7.13 15.21 8.25
C LEU A 553 -5.76 15.75 8.73
N CYS A 554 -4.99 16.38 7.83
CA CYS A 554 -3.69 16.97 8.17
C CYS A 554 -3.77 17.97 9.32
N PRO A 555 -2.79 18.11 10.23
CA PRO A 555 -2.86 19.06 11.35
C PRO A 555 -2.82 20.54 10.90
N ASP A 556 -3.12 21.47 11.82
CA ASP A 556 -3.09 22.91 11.53
C ASP A 556 -1.70 23.38 11.07
N GLY A 557 -1.65 24.11 9.95
CA GLY A 557 -0.41 24.59 9.33
C GLY A 557 0.17 23.65 8.25
N GLU A 558 -0.38 22.45 8.10
CA GLU A 558 0.06 21.45 7.13
C GLU A 558 -1.04 21.13 6.10
N ILE A 559 -0.61 20.64 4.92
CA ILE A 559 -1.48 20.26 3.81
C ILE A 559 -1.11 18.87 3.25
N ALA A 560 -2.04 18.24 2.55
CA ALA A 560 -1.76 17.13 1.65
C ALA A 560 -2.27 17.50 0.25
N ASN A 561 -1.33 17.76 -0.66
CA ASN A 561 -1.60 18.21 -2.03
C ASN A 561 -1.69 17.05 -3.03
N GLU A 562 -1.29 15.84 -2.64
CA GLU A 562 -1.43 14.61 -3.41
C GLU A 562 -2.36 13.64 -2.69
N THR A 563 -3.03 12.77 -3.45
CA THR A 563 -3.83 11.69 -2.85
C THR A 563 -2.88 10.69 -2.19
N ASP A 564 -3.35 10.02 -1.14
CA ASP A 564 -2.64 8.88 -0.59
C ASP A 564 -1.26 9.17 0.04
N MET A 565 -1.03 10.41 0.50
CA MET A 565 0.21 10.80 1.21
C MET A 565 0.33 10.19 2.61
N ASP A 566 1.53 9.73 2.96
CA ASP A 566 1.84 9.23 4.31
C ASP A 566 2.07 10.36 5.33
N GLN A 567 2.55 11.51 4.86
CA GLN A 567 2.86 12.67 5.70
C GLN A 567 2.35 13.96 5.07
N CYS A 568 1.87 14.87 5.92
CA CYS A 568 1.45 16.20 5.48
C CYS A 568 2.68 17.12 5.38
N ILE A 569 2.63 18.10 4.49
CA ILE A 569 3.68 19.08 4.26
C ILE A 569 3.32 20.41 4.90
N LYS A 570 4.28 21.09 5.54
CA LYS A 570 4.08 22.40 6.16
C LYS A 570 4.10 23.51 5.10
N CYS A 571 3.17 24.46 5.19
CA CYS A 571 3.18 25.61 4.28
C CYS A 571 4.40 26.53 4.53
N PRO A 572 4.93 27.19 3.47
CA PRO A 572 5.90 28.27 3.59
C PRO A 572 5.45 29.39 4.53
N GLU A 573 6.38 30.13 5.13
CA GLU A 573 6.06 31.14 6.16
C GLU A 573 5.21 32.32 5.66
N ASP A 574 5.31 32.64 4.37
CA ASP A 574 4.51 33.65 3.66
C ASP A 574 3.10 33.16 3.32
N GLN A 575 2.78 31.89 3.60
CA GLN A 575 1.54 31.24 3.23
C GLN A 575 0.87 30.55 4.43
N TYR A 576 -0.39 30.16 4.26
CA TYR A 576 -1.16 29.41 5.25
C TYR A 576 -2.08 28.40 4.55
N PRO A 577 -2.40 27.26 5.18
CA PRO A 577 -3.26 26.24 4.56
C PRO A 577 -4.69 26.77 4.37
N ASN A 578 -5.32 26.39 3.25
CA ASN A 578 -6.74 26.64 3.05
C ASN A 578 -7.63 25.75 3.95
N THR A 579 -8.93 26.02 4.00
CA THR A 579 -9.89 25.28 4.85
C THR A 579 -9.92 23.78 4.58
N GLN A 580 -9.69 23.35 3.33
CA GLN A 580 -9.64 21.92 2.95
C GLN A 580 -8.27 21.27 3.20
N ARG A 581 -7.25 22.04 3.61
CA ARG A 581 -5.86 21.60 3.82
C ARG A 581 -5.22 20.91 2.61
N ASN A 582 -5.58 21.34 1.39
CA ASN A 582 -5.05 20.80 0.15
C ASN A 582 -4.11 21.76 -0.61
N GLN A 583 -4.08 23.04 -0.23
CA GLN A 583 -3.21 24.04 -0.85
C GLN A 583 -2.80 25.13 0.15
N CYS A 584 -1.64 25.74 -0.09
CA CYS A 584 -1.17 26.90 0.65
C CYS A 584 -1.63 28.19 -0.05
N LEU A 585 -2.16 29.13 0.73
CA LEU A 585 -2.64 30.45 0.29
C LEU A 585 -1.72 31.55 0.79
N PRO A 586 -1.44 32.60 0.00
CA PRO A 586 -0.59 33.71 0.44
C PRO A 586 -1.24 34.51 1.57
N LYS A 587 -0.46 34.88 2.59
CA LYS A 587 -0.89 35.78 3.65
C LYS A 587 -1.04 37.21 3.12
N ILE A 588 -1.99 37.95 3.67
CA ILE A 588 -2.30 39.34 3.25
C ILE A 588 -1.38 40.31 4.01
N THR A 589 -0.79 41.29 3.33
CA THR A 589 0.05 42.30 3.98
C THR A 589 -0.79 43.37 4.67
N ASP A 590 -0.53 43.62 5.96
CA ASP A 590 -1.21 44.66 6.76
C ASP A 590 -0.22 45.74 7.20
N PHE A 591 -0.58 47.00 6.98
CA PHE A 591 0.15 48.20 7.40
C PHE A 591 -0.83 49.37 7.50
N LEU A 592 -0.47 50.45 8.20
CA LEU A 592 -1.34 51.62 8.30
C LEU A 592 -1.40 52.38 6.97
N SER A 593 -2.39 52.06 6.14
CA SER A 593 -2.57 52.66 4.82
C SER A 593 -3.34 53.98 4.88
N HIS A 594 -3.17 54.82 3.86
CA HIS A 594 -4.05 55.99 3.66
C HIS A 594 -5.47 55.59 3.28
N GLU A 595 -5.65 54.38 2.75
CA GLU A 595 -6.95 53.82 2.36
C GLU A 595 -7.74 53.31 3.56
N ASP A 596 -7.05 53.01 4.67
CA ASP A 596 -7.71 52.62 5.92
C ASP A 596 -8.46 53.81 6.50
N THR A 597 -9.65 53.55 7.05
CA THR A 597 -10.47 54.56 7.74
C THR A 597 -9.69 55.28 8.84
N LEU A 598 -8.90 54.54 9.62
CA LEU A 598 -8.07 55.09 10.68
C LEU A 598 -6.94 55.98 10.13
N GLY A 599 -6.25 55.54 9.07
CA GLY A 599 -5.18 56.33 8.44
C GLY A 599 -5.70 57.62 7.81
N ALA A 600 -6.84 57.57 7.10
CA ALA A 600 -7.49 58.72 6.52
C ALA A 600 -7.89 59.78 7.57
N VAL A 601 -8.46 59.34 8.71
CA VAL A 601 -8.82 60.24 9.82
C VAL A 601 -7.58 60.92 10.40
N LEU A 602 -6.48 60.19 10.61
CA LEU A 602 -5.24 60.75 11.15
C LEU A 602 -4.63 61.79 10.21
N VAL A 603 -4.61 61.54 8.90
CA VAL A 603 -4.17 62.51 7.89
C VAL A 603 -5.00 63.79 7.96
N PHE A 604 -6.33 63.65 8.00
CA PHE A 604 -7.23 64.80 8.06
C PHE A 604 -7.01 65.65 9.33
N VAL A 605 -6.87 65.00 10.49
CA VAL A 605 -6.61 65.67 11.77
C VAL A 605 -5.25 66.38 11.76
N ALA A 606 -4.19 65.74 11.25
CA ALA A 606 -2.86 66.32 11.13
C ALA A 606 -2.85 67.58 10.25
N LEU A 607 -3.47 67.50 9.06
CA LEU A 607 -3.57 68.63 8.14
C LEU A 607 -4.41 69.78 8.74
N SER A 608 -5.50 69.46 9.41
CA SER A 608 -6.37 70.45 10.07
C SER A 608 -5.63 71.22 11.17
N PHE A 609 -4.89 70.52 12.05
CA PHE A 609 -4.11 71.19 13.10
C PHE A 609 -2.91 71.97 12.56
N SER A 610 -2.29 71.50 11.47
CA SER A 610 -1.24 72.25 10.78
C SER A 610 -1.78 73.55 10.17
N ALA A 611 -2.91 73.48 9.47
CA ALA A 611 -3.58 74.66 8.91
C ALA A 611 -4.02 75.65 10.00
N PHE A 612 -4.53 75.14 11.13
CA PHE A 612 -4.89 75.96 12.28
C PHE A 612 -3.67 76.67 12.89
N SER A 613 -2.54 75.97 13.01
CA SER A 613 -1.28 76.56 13.46
C SER A 613 -0.79 77.65 12.50
N ALA A 614 -0.87 77.43 11.19
CA ALA A 614 -0.52 78.41 10.16
C ALA A 614 -1.40 79.67 10.25
N MET A 615 -2.71 79.49 10.50
CA MET A 615 -3.63 80.59 10.74
C MET A 615 -3.23 81.41 11.97
N ILE A 616 -2.87 80.76 13.08
CA ILE A 616 -2.39 81.43 14.29
C ILE A 616 -1.07 82.18 14.03
N LEU A 617 -0.13 81.58 13.30
CA LEU A 617 1.13 82.26 12.94
C LEU A 617 0.86 83.49 12.07
N ARG A 618 -0.02 83.38 11.07
CA ARG A 618 -0.43 84.53 10.25
C ARG A 618 -1.06 85.62 11.10
N LEU A 619 -1.93 85.27 12.04
CA LEU A 619 -2.53 86.22 12.98
C LEU A 619 -1.46 86.96 13.80
N PHE A 620 -0.49 86.24 14.37
CA PHE A 620 0.59 86.84 15.15
C PHE A 620 1.51 87.73 14.31
N ILE A 621 1.73 87.40 13.03
CA ILE A 621 2.47 88.24 12.08
C ILE A 621 1.71 89.53 11.76
N CYS A 622 0.40 89.44 11.49
CA CYS A 622 -0.44 90.61 11.21
C CYS A 622 -0.54 91.57 12.40
N TYR A 623 -0.61 91.03 13.63
CA TYR A 623 -0.71 91.80 14.87
C TYR A 623 0.64 91.92 15.61
N ARG A 624 1.76 91.89 14.88
CA ARG A 624 3.12 91.91 15.45
C ARG A 624 3.44 93.10 16.34
N ASP A 625 2.76 94.23 16.13
CA ASP A 625 2.97 95.47 16.87
C ASP A 625 2.09 95.58 18.12
N THR A 626 1.20 94.60 18.36
CA THR A 626 0.38 94.57 19.57
C THR A 626 1.22 94.26 20.82
N PRO A 627 0.90 94.87 21.97
CA PRO A 627 1.67 94.67 23.21
C PRO A 627 1.70 93.21 23.64
N ILE A 628 0.67 92.42 23.32
CA ILE A 628 0.55 91.00 23.65
C ILE A 628 1.63 90.18 22.92
N VAL A 629 1.79 90.38 21.61
CA VAL A 629 2.77 89.65 20.80
C VAL A 629 4.20 90.10 21.15
N ARG A 630 4.39 91.39 21.41
CA ARG A 630 5.70 91.96 21.76
C ARG A 630 6.18 91.51 23.15
N ALA A 631 5.29 91.43 24.13
CA ALA A 631 5.63 90.97 25.49
C ALA A 631 6.07 89.50 25.51
N ASN A 632 5.41 88.65 24.73
CA ASN A 632 5.67 87.21 24.65
C ASN A 632 6.73 86.85 23.58
N ASN A 633 7.85 87.58 23.55
CA ASN A 633 9.00 87.38 22.67
C ASN A 633 8.64 86.80 21.28
N ARG A 634 8.35 87.71 20.35
CA ARG A 634 7.91 87.40 18.98
C ARG A 634 8.66 86.24 18.31
N ASN A 635 9.99 86.21 18.44
CA ASN A 635 10.82 85.21 17.75
C ASN A 635 10.61 83.79 18.31
N LEU A 636 10.55 83.63 19.64
CA LEU A 636 10.28 82.32 20.26
C LEU A 636 8.83 81.87 20.00
N SER A 637 7.88 82.80 19.94
CA SER A 637 6.51 82.48 19.58
C SER A 637 6.39 81.99 18.13
N TYR A 638 7.09 82.61 17.19
CA TYR A 638 7.14 82.14 15.81
C TYR A 638 7.82 80.79 15.69
N LEU A 639 8.97 80.62 16.35
CA LEU A 639 9.71 79.36 16.33
C LEU A 639 8.85 78.21 16.86
N LEU A 640 8.11 78.42 17.96
CA LEU A 640 7.20 77.42 18.51
C LEU A 640 6.04 77.10 17.56
N LEU A 641 5.43 78.08 16.89
CA LEU A 641 4.34 77.83 15.94
C LEU A 641 4.83 77.08 14.71
N VAL A 642 6.01 77.42 14.20
CA VAL A 642 6.64 76.71 13.08
C VAL A 642 7.00 75.28 13.49
N SER A 643 7.57 75.08 14.68
CA SER A 643 7.87 73.72 15.15
C SER A 643 6.61 72.89 15.34
N LEU A 644 5.53 73.46 15.89
CA LEU A 644 4.24 72.77 16.02
C LEU A 644 3.62 72.40 14.66
N MET A 645 3.70 73.28 13.66
CA MET A 645 3.30 72.94 12.28
C MET A 645 4.09 71.74 11.75
N LEU A 646 5.41 71.74 11.94
CA LEU A 646 6.27 70.63 11.53
C LEU A 646 5.97 69.35 12.33
N CYS A 647 5.57 69.44 13.60
CA CYS A 647 5.11 68.29 14.40
C CYS A 647 3.83 67.67 13.83
N PHE A 648 2.86 68.50 13.41
CA PHE A 648 1.65 67.98 12.77
C PHE A 648 1.97 67.36 11.41
N PHE A 649 2.86 67.96 10.63
CA PHE A 649 3.28 67.41 9.35
C PHE A 649 4.12 66.13 9.47
N CYS A 650 4.98 65.99 10.49
CA CYS A 650 5.83 64.81 10.63
C CYS A 650 5.01 63.54 10.85
N SER A 651 3.81 63.65 11.44
CA SER A 651 2.85 62.56 11.60
C SER A 651 2.48 61.88 10.26
N LEU A 652 2.54 62.60 9.14
CA LEU A 652 2.24 62.03 7.81
C LEU A 652 3.30 61.03 7.34
N ILE A 653 4.55 61.14 7.83
CA ILE A 653 5.66 60.24 7.46
C ILE A 653 5.45 58.83 8.07
N PHE A 654 4.66 58.74 9.14
CA PHE A 654 4.33 57.48 9.80
C PHE A 654 3.29 56.66 9.03
N ILE A 655 2.56 57.26 8.09
CA ILE A 655 1.44 56.63 7.38
C ILE A 655 1.91 56.16 5.99
N GLY A 656 1.54 54.95 5.61
CA GLY A 656 1.92 54.32 4.35
C GLY A 656 2.87 53.12 4.53
N GLN A 657 3.32 52.57 3.41
CA GLN A 657 4.17 51.37 3.40
C GLN A 657 5.56 51.67 4.00
N PRO A 658 6.05 50.86 4.96
CA PRO A 658 7.37 51.04 5.55
C PRO A 658 8.44 50.78 4.49
N LYS A 659 9.29 51.78 4.27
CA LYS A 659 10.46 51.75 3.39
C LYS A 659 11.66 52.16 4.22
N THR A 660 12.86 51.77 3.82
CA THR A 660 14.10 52.15 4.52
C THR A 660 14.19 53.66 4.77
N VAL A 661 13.83 54.47 3.77
CA VAL A 661 13.82 55.93 3.89
C VAL A 661 12.76 56.43 4.89
N THR A 662 11.54 55.89 4.84
CA THR A 662 10.47 56.35 5.73
C THR A 662 10.73 55.95 7.18
N CYS A 663 11.22 54.73 7.43
CA CYS A 663 11.59 54.26 8.77
C CYS A 663 12.67 55.14 9.42
N VAL A 664 13.71 55.50 8.66
CA VAL A 664 14.78 56.38 9.13
C VAL A 664 14.26 57.80 9.42
N LEU A 665 13.51 58.38 8.48
CA LEU A 665 13.06 59.78 8.60
C LEU A 665 12.03 59.99 9.72
N ARG A 666 11.14 59.01 9.93
CA ARG A 666 10.03 59.05 10.90
C ARG A 666 10.48 59.48 12.30
N GLN A 667 11.38 58.71 12.90
CA GLN A 667 11.84 58.92 14.27
C GLN A 667 12.80 60.11 14.40
N VAL A 668 13.65 60.33 13.38
CA VAL A 668 14.63 61.43 13.37
C VAL A 668 13.93 62.78 13.30
N ILE A 669 12.99 62.95 12.36
CA ILE A 669 12.25 64.20 12.21
C ILE A 669 11.38 64.44 13.44
N PHE A 670 10.68 63.41 13.94
CA PHE A 670 9.92 63.50 15.17
C PHE A 670 10.79 64.01 16.34
N GLY A 671 11.88 63.31 16.65
CA GLY A 671 12.76 63.66 17.77
C GLY A 671 13.34 65.07 17.66
N VAL A 672 13.89 65.43 16.50
CA VAL A 672 14.51 66.74 16.26
C VAL A 672 13.47 67.86 16.36
N VAL A 673 12.32 67.75 15.67
CA VAL A 673 11.31 68.82 15.66
C VAL A 673 10.68 68.99 17.05
N PHE A 674 10.39 67.90 17.77
CA PHE A 674 9.89 67.98 19.14
C PHE A 674 10.90 68.61 20.09
N SER A 675 12.20 68.30 19.94
CA SER A 675 13.23 68.93 20.77
C SER A 675 13.27 70.45 20.60
N VAL A 676 13.07 70.96 19.38
CA VAL A 676 12.97 72.40 19.11
C VAL A 676 11.73 72.99 19.80
N ALA A 677 10.58 72.33 19.71
CA ALA A 677 9.34 72.78 20.34
C ALA A 677 9.47 72.85 21.87
N VAL A 678 9.90 71.76 22.51
CA VAL A 678 10.06 71.67 23.97
C VAL A 678 11.14 72.62 24.47
N SER A 679 12.28 72.73 23.77
CA SER A 679 13.35 73.67 24.14
C SER A 679 12.91 75.13 23.98
N THR A 680 12.04 75.44 23.02
CA THR A 680 11.45 76.78 22.87
C THR A 680 10.53 77.10 24.04
N ILE A 681 9.74 76.14 24.52
CA ILE A 681 8.91 76.36 25.72
C ILE A 681 9.79 76.50 26.96
N LEU A 682 10.81 75.65 27.12
CA LEU A 682 11.79 75.78 28.19
C LEU A 682 12.43 77.18 28.21
N ALA A 683 12.85 77.68 27.05
CA ALA A 683 13.39 79.03 26.88
C ALA A 683 12.37 80.12 27.27
N LYS A 684 11.09 79.97 26.87
CA LYS A 684 10.02 80.90 27.28
C LYS A 684 9.81 80.91 28.79
N THR A 685 9.73 79.74 29.42
CA THR A 685 9.57 79.62 30.87
C THR A 685 10.77 80.21 31.61
N PHE A 686 11.98 79.98 31.11
CA PHE A 686 13.21 80.54 31.65
C PHE A 686 13.20 82.08 31.61
N ILE A 687 12.84 82.69 30.48
CA ILE A 687 12.71 84.15 30.37
C ILE A 687 11.74 84.69 31.41
N VAL A 688 10.56 84.08 31.56
CA VAL A 688 9.55 84.51 32.54
C VAL A 688 10.12 84.47 33.95
N VAL A 689 10.75 83.37 34.35
CA VAL A 689 11.32 83.24 35.70
C VAL A 689 12.43 84.27 35.96
N VAL A 690 13.36 84.43 35.01
CA VAL A 690 14.47 85.38 35.15
C VAL A 690 13.97 86.82 35.19
N ALA A 691 12.98 87.17 34.36
CA ALA A 691 12.40 88.51 34.31
C ALA A 691 11.77 88.92 35.65
N PHE A 692 11.09 88.01 36.35
CA PHE A 692 10.45 88.33 37.63
C PHE A 692 11.35 88.13 38.86
N LYS A 693 12.25 87.13 38.87
CA LYS A 693 13.09 86.84 40.06
C LYS A 693 14.43 87.56 40.08
N ALA A 694 15.07 87.74 38.93
CA ALA A 694 16.47 88.19 38.87
C ALA A 694 16.62 89.65 38.43
N ILE A 695 15.72 90.16 37.58
CA ILE A 695 15.76 91.55 37.12
C ILE A 695 15.16 92.46 38.19
N LYS A 696 15.97 92.81 39.20
CA LYS A 696 15.70 93.97 40.06
C LYS A 696 16.15 95.25 39.34
N PRO A 697 15.45 96.39 39.51
CA PRO A 697 15.95 97.67 39.00
C PRO A 697 17.37 97.92 39.55
N GLY A 698 18.37 98.00 38.65
CA GLY A 698 19.80 98.12 38.99
C GLY A 698 20.65 96.84 38.85
N SER A 699 20.08 95.69 38.44
CA SER A 699 20.85 94.44 38.26
C SER A 699 21.78 94.45 37.04
N ALA A 700 22.92 93.77 37.14
CA ALA A 700 23.91 93.64 36.05
C ALA A 700 23.39 92.88 34.81
N LEU A 701 22.33 92.06 34.97
CA LEU A 701 21.76 91.26 33.90
C LEU A 701 20.85 92.12 33.01
N LYS A 702 21.38 92.57 31.87
CA LYS A 702 20.58 93.27 30.84
C LYS A 702 19.62 92.29 30.16
N MET A 703 18.39 92.71 29.88
CA MET A 703 17.37 91.90 29.19
C MET A 703 17.85 91.32 27.84
N SER A 704 18.73 92.04 27.12
CA SER A 704 19.38 91.53 25.89
C SER A 704 20.18 90.24 26.13
N MET A 705 20.87 90.14 27.27
CA MET A 705 21.62 88.93 27.66
C MET A 705 20.69 87.76 27.96
N VAL A 706 19.53 88.01 28.59
CA VAL A 706 18.50 86.99 28.86
C VAL A 706 17.93 86.43 27.56
N ILE A 707 17.63 87.28 26.58
CA ILE A 707 17.15 86.87 25.26
C ILE A 707 18.19 86.01 24.54
N ARG A 708 19.47 86.43 24.56
CA ARG A 708 20.57 85.66 23.97
C ARG A 708 20.72 84.29 24.62
N LEU A 709 20.70 84.23 25.95
CA LEU A 709 20.79 82.97 26.70
C LEU A 709 19.62 82.03 26.38
N SER A 710 18.43 82.59 26.18
CA SER A 710 17.23 81.80 25.83
C SER A 710 17.31 81.20 24.43
N ASN A 711 17.85 81.95 23.46
CA ASN A 711 18.15 81.39 22.14
C ASN A 711 19.24 80.31 22.22
N THR A 712 20.23 80.46 23.10
CA THR A 712 21.24 79.43 23.38
C THR A 712 20.60 78.17 23.97
N ILE A 713 19.61 78.29 24.87
CA ILE A 713 18.86 77.14 25.41
C ILE A 713 18.20 76.36 24.27
N VAL A 714 17.54 77.05 23.32
CA VAL A 714 16.91 76.38 22.18
C VAL A 714 17.94 75.66 21.31
N PHE A 715 19.03 76.35 20.97
CA PHE A 715 20.10 75.78 20.15
C PHE A 715 20.74 74.55 20.81
N CYS A 716 21.19 74.66 22.06
CA CYS A 716 21.77 73.55 22.82
C CYS A 716 20.76 72.41 22.99
N GLY A 717 19.50 72.73 23.27
CA GLY A 717 18.42 71.76 23.39
C GLY A 717 18.24 70.92 22.13
N SER A 718 18.26 71.56 20.96
CA SER A 718 18.13 70.89 19.66
C SER A 718 19.40 70.17 19.20
N ILE A 719 20.59 70.73 19.40
CA ILE A 719 21.84 70.15 18.87
C ILE A 719 22.18 68.83 19.56
N ILE A 720 21.91 68.73 20.87
CA ILE A 720 22.09 67.49 21.63
C ILE A 720 21.19 66.39 21.04
N GLN A 721 19.92 66.71 20.72
CA GLN A 721 19.02 65.75 20.08
C GLN A 721 19.53 65.31 18.70
N VAL A 722 20.03 66.25 17.89
CA VAL A 722 20.62 65.95 16.58
C VAL A 722 21.82 65.01 16.72
N CYS A 723 22.70 65.23 17.71
CA CYS A 723 23.83 64.33 18.00
C CYS A 723 23.36 62.93 18.42
N ILE A 724 22.36 62.83 19.31
CA ILE A 724 21.78 61.54 19.71
C ILE A 724 21.21 60.79 18.49
N CYS A 725 20.44 61.48 17.65
CA CYS A 725 19.89 60.90 16.42
C CYS A 725 21.01 60.51 15.42
N ALA A 726 22.06 61.31 15.26
CA ALA A 726 23.17 60.98 14.37
C ALA A 726 23.94 59.72 14.83
N VAL A 727 24.17 59.58 16.14
CA VAL A 727 24.78 58.37 16.71
C VAL A 727 23.86 57.16 16.52
N TRP A 728 22.55 57.32 16.71
CA TRP A 728 21.58 56.25 16.47
C TRP A 728 21.61 55.77 15.01
N LEU A 729 21.58 56.70 14.04
CA LEU A 729 21.66 56.36 12.62
C LEU A 729 23.00 55.72 12.22
N GLY A 730 24.10 56.10 12.88
CA GLY A 730 25.42 55.55 12.61
C GLY A 730 25.67 54.16 13.24
N THR A 731 24.93 53.81 14.29
CA THR A 731 25.11 52.54 15.00
C THR A 731 24.09 51.49 14.57
N TYR A 732 22.79 51.81 14.66
CA TYR A 732 21.68 50.90 14.37
C TYR A 732 20.47 51.68 13.83
N PRO A 733 20.48 52.08 12.54
CA PRO A 733 19.40 52.85 11.96
C PRO A 733 18.10 52.04 11.89
N PRO A 734 16.92 52.69 12.02
CA PRO A 734 15.64 52.01 11.83
C PRO A 734 15.48 51.41 10.43
N PHE A 735 14.89 50.21 10.34
CA PHE A 735 14.74 49.47 9.07
C PHE A 735 13.34 48.83 8.96
N PRO A 736 12.83 48.59 7.73
CA PRO A 736 11.56 47.89 7.53
C PRO A 736 11.69 46.42 7.90
N ASP A 737 10.75 45.91 8.68
CA ASP A 737 10.72 44.55 9.21
C ASP A 737 9.33 43.92 9.06
N VAL A 738 9.25 42.59 9.14
CA VAL A 738 8.04 41.81 8.87
C VAL A 738 7.72 40.90 10.04
N ASP A 739 6.48 40.94 10.53
CA ASP A 739 5.98 39.97 11.52
C ASP A 739 4.98 39.02 10.82
N MET A 740 5.35 37.74 10.74
CA MET A 740 4.58 36.69 10.07
C MET A 740 3.80 35.78 11.04
N HIS A 741 3.92 35.99 12.35
CA HIS A 741 3.45 35.04 13.37
C HIS A 741 2.35 35.60 14.28
N SER A 742 2.28 36.92 14.48
CA SER A 742 1.34 37.50 15.44
C SER A 742 -0.14 37.36 15.07
N GLU A 743 -0.49 37.39 13.77
CA GLU A 743 -1.88 37.30 13.31
C GLU A 743 -2.06 36.24 12.21
N PHE A 744 -3.08 35.38 12.36
CA PHE A 744 -3.35 34.30 11.41
C PHE A 744 -3.78 34.88 10.04
N GLY A 745 -3.09 34.44 8.98
CA GLY A 745 -3.39 34.86 7.60
C GLY A 745 -2.85 36.25 7.22
N GLN A 746 -2.12 36.94 8.10
CA GLN A 746 -1.61 38.28 7.85
C GLN A 746 -0.08 38.37 8.00
N ILE A 747 0.54 39.24 7.19
CA ILE A 747 1.94 39.67 7.32
C ILE A 747 1.93 41.13 7.71
N ILE A 748 2.34 41.43 8.94
CA ILE A 748 2.37 42.80 9.45
C ILE A 748 3.69 43.45 9.04
N LEU A 749 3.61 44.51 8.24
CA LEU A 749 4.77 45.31 7.86
C LEU A 749 4.93 46.48 8.83
N TRP A 750 6.11 46.63 9.43
CA TRP A 750 6.40 47.72 10.37
C TRP A 750 7.85 48.20 10.24
N CYS A 751 8.18 49.28 10.96
CA CYS A 751 9.56 49.78 11.02
C CYS A 751 10.15 49.37 12.38
N ASN A 752 11.14 48.49 12.36
CA ASN A 752 11.91 48.14 13.54
C ASN A 752 12.88 49.29 13.86
N GLU A 753 12.90 49.73 15.11
CA GLU A 753 13.75 50.83 15.58
C GLU A 753 15.25 50.48 15.56
N GLY A 754 15.60 49.20 15.40
CA GLY A 754 16.97 48.68 15.35
C GLY A 754 17.62 48.59 16.72
N SER A 755 17.72 49.72 17.43
CA SER A 755 18.19 49.78 18.82
C SER A 755 17.11 50.34 19.73
N THR A 756 16.51 49.46 20.52
CA THR A 756 15.55 49.83 21.58
C THR A 756 16.17 50.83 22.54
N PHE A 757 17.43 50.63 22.91
CA PHE A 757 18.19 51.55 23.76
C PHE A 757 18.28 52.95 23.14
N ALA A 758 18.68 53.06 21.87
CA ALA A 758 18.81 54.36 21.20
C ALA A 758 17.46 55.09 21.06
N PHE A 759 16.40 54.35 20.75
CA PHE A 759 15.04 54.89 20.74
C PHE A 759 14.62 55.47 22.10
N TYR A 760 14.87 54.73 23.19
CA TYR A 760 14.62 55.23 24.54
C TYR A 760 15.55 56.38 24.96
N CYS A 761 16.76 56.47 24.42
CA CYS A 761 17.62 57.65 24.64
C CYS A 761 17.01 58.92 24.02
N VAL A 762 16.44 58.82 22.81
CA VAL A 762 15.74 59.93 22.16
C VAL A 762 14.53 60.37 22.99
N LEU A 763 13.65 59.44 23.35
CA LEU A 763 12.47 59.74 24.18
C LEU A 763 12.86 60.23 25.58
N GLY A 764 13.89 59.65 26.19
CA GLY A 764 14.40 60.01 27.50
C GLY A 764 14.93 61.44 27.54
N TYR A 765 15.64 61.89 26.50
CA TYR A 765 16.10 63.28 26.41
C TYR A 765 14.94 64.26 26.21
N LEU A 766 13.93 63.92 25.39
CA LEU A 766 12.70 64.71 25.29
C LEU A 766 11.97 64.79 26.64
N GLY A 767 11.89 63.67 27.36
CA GLY A 767 11.35 63.59 28.71
C GLY A 767 12.13 64.44 29.72
N PHE A 768 13.46 64.50 29.60
CA PHE A 768 14.32 65.36 30.41
C PHE A 768 14.06 66.85 30.14
N LEU A 769 14.03 67.26 28.85
CA LEU A 769 13.72 68.64 28.47
C LEU A 769 12.32 69.04 28.96
N ALA A 770 11.35 68.16 28.78
CA ALA A 770 9.99 68.36 29.29
C ALA A 770 10.01 68.50 30.81
N SER A 771 10.72 67.62 31.53
CA SER A 771 10.73 67.60 33.01
C SER A 771 11.31 68.88 33.57
N LEU A 772 12.42 69.33 32.98
CA LEU A 772 13.04 70.60 33.31
C LEU A 772 12.09 71.77 33.04
N SER A 773 11.38 71.75 31.91
CA SER A 773 10.41 72.80 31.56
C SER A 773 9.21 72.82 32.50
N LEU A 774 8.69 71.66 32.93
CA LEU A 774 7.61 71.53 33.89
C LEU A 774 8.06 71.99 35.28
N LEU A 775 9.25 71.60 35.72
CA LEU A 775 9.83 72.03 37.00
C LEU A 775 9.93 73.56 37.08
N ILE A 776 10.51 74.18 36.05
CA ILE A 776 10.65 75.65 35.98
C ILE A 776 9.26 76.31 35.89
N ALA A 777 8.33 75.74 35.12
CA ALA A 777 6.98 76.29 34.96
C ALA A 777 6.18 76.23 36.28
N PHE A 778 6.30 75.12 37.00
CA PHE A 778 5.69 74.93 38.30
C PHE A 778 6.20 75.95 39.33
N LEU A 779 7.52 76.22 39.33
CA LEU A 779 8.12 77.28 40.15
C LEU A 779 7.66 78.69 39.74
N ALA A 780 7.37 78.90 38.44
CA ALA A 780 6.89 80.16 37.90
C ALA A 780 5.41 80.44 38.21
N ARG A 781 4.61 79.41 38.57
CA ARG A 781 3.16 79.53 38.76
C ARG A 781 2.73 80.57 39.81
N ARG A 782 3.58 80.89 40.79
CA ARG A 782 3.31 81.89 41.84
C ARG A 782 3.70 83.32 41.45
N LEU A 783 4.29 83.53 40.27
CA LEU A 783 4.71 84.85 39.83
C LEU A 783 3.49 85.68 39.40
N PRO A 784 3.40 86.97 39.78
CA PRO A 784 2.34 87.87 39.34
C PRO A 784 2.59 88.27 37.89
N ASP A 785 2.21 87.39 36.96
CA ASP A 785 2.32 87.68 35.53
C ASP A 785 1.02 88.32 35.01
N SER A 786 1.15 89.49 34.39
CA SER A 786 0.07 90.30 33.80
C SER A 786 -0.89 89.53 32.89
N PHE A 787 -0.47 88.39 32.33
CA PHE A 787 -1.30 87.59 31.42
C PHE A 787 -1.52 86.13 31.84
N ASN A 788 -1.23 85.75 33.10
CA ASN A 788 -1.27 84.35 33.55
C ASN A 788 -0.44 83.39 32.66
N GLU A 789 0.59 83.89 31.98
CA GLU A 789 1.33 83.12 30.97
C GLU A 789 2.05 81.90 31.59
N ALA A 790 2.70 82.08 32.74
CA ALA A 790 3.29 80.97 33.50
C ALA A 790 2.27 79.85 33.83
N LYS A 791 1.01 80.21 34.12
CA LYS A 791 -0.07 79.25 34.39
C LYS A 791 -0.46 78.48 33.12
N THR A 792 -0.58 79.16 31.99
CA THR A 792 -0.89 78.51 30.70
C THR A 792 0.21 77.55 30.25
N ILE A 793 1.49 77.92 30.44
CA ILE A 793 2.64 77.05 30.13
C ILE A 793 2.68 75.84 31.08
N THR A 794 2.38 76.04 32.36
CA THR A 794 2.30 74.92 33.31
C THR A 794 1.22 73.92 32.89
N PHE A 795 0.03 74.42 32.54
CA PHE A 795 -1.07 73.57 32.09
C PHE A 795 -0.73 72.84 30.78
N SER A 796 -0.11 73.53 29.81
CA SER A 796 0.32 72.91 28.55
C SER A 796 1.35 71.81 28.77
N MET A 797 2.30 72.02 29.70
CA MET A 797 3.31 71.02 30.04
C MET A 797 2.74 69.83 30.80
N LEU A 798 1.74 70.02 31.66
CA LEU A 798 1.04 68.91 32.32
C LEU A 798 0.29 68.04 31.30
N VAL A 799 -0.41 68.65 30.35
CA VAL A 799 -1.06 67.92 29.25
C VAL A 799 -0.02 67.14 28.44
N PHE A 800 1.07 67.79 28.04
CA PHE A 800 2.17 67.14 27.34
C PHE A 800 2.69 65.91 28.09
N PHE A 801 2.97 66.05 29.40
CA PHE A 801 3.42 64.94 30.24
C PHE A 801 2.42 63.79 30.32
N SER A 802 1.14 64.09 30.51
CA SER A 802 0.10 63.06 30.64
C SER A 802 -0.02 62.19 29.40
N VAL A 803 0.13 62.79 28.20
CA VAL A 803 0.12 62.07 26.93
C VAL A 803 1.31 61.13 26.82
N TRP A 804 2.52 61.60 27.10
CA TRP A 804 3.74 60.78 26.99
C TRP A 804 3.85 59.70 28.06
N ILE A 805 3.34 59.93 29.28
CA ILE A 805 3.24 58.88 30.31
C ILE A 805 2.26 57.79 29.86
N SER A 806 1.15 58.15 29.21
CA SER A 806 0.16 57.20 28.71
C SER A 806 0.62 56.47 27.44
N PHE A 807 1.48 57.11 26.64
CA PHE A 807 2.07 56.53 25.44
C PHE A 807 2.89 55.27 25.75
N VAL A 808 3.78 55.30 26.75
CA VAL A 808 4.70 54.19 27.05
C VAL A 808 3.97 52.84 27.27
N PRO A 809 2.99 52.70 28.18
CA PRO A 809 2.29 51.43 28.38
C PRO A 809 1.43 51.04 27.17
N THR A 810 0.84 52.01 26.48
CA THR A 810 -0.03 51.74 25.32
C THR A 810 0.78 51.23 24.14
N TYR A 811 1.92 51.86 23.85
CA TYR A 811 2.86 51.48 22.79
C TYR A 811 3.37 50.05 22.98
N LEU A 812 3.73 49.68 24.21
CA LEU A 812 4.19 48.34 24.55
C LEU A 812 3.10 47.27 24.48
N SER A 813 1.82 47.65 24.58
CA SER A 813 0.68 46.72 24.55
C SER A 813 0.10 46.54 23.15
N SER A 814 0.24 47.55 22.29
CA SER A 814 -0.26 47.56 20.91
C SER A 814 0.70 46.88 19.93
N LYS A 815 0.15 46.30 18.84
CA LYS A 815 0.94 45.67 17.77
C LYS A 815 0.51 46.17 16.38
N GLY A 816 1.41 46.04 15.40
CA GLY A 816 1.14 46.34 13.99
C GLY A 816 0.67 47.78 13.75
N LYS A 817 -0.36 47.96 12.92
CA LYS A 817 -0.88 49.29 12.58
C LYS A 817 -1.39 50.09 13.78
N THR A 818 -1.87 49.40 14.83
CA THR A 818 -2.38 50.07 16.05
C THR A 818 -1.25 50.74 16.85
N MET A 819 -0.05 50.14 16.85
CA MET A 819 1.14 50.70 17.49
C MET A 819 1.56 52.03 16.85
N VAL A 820 1.60 52.06 15.52
CA VAL A 820 1.90 53.29 14.76
C VAL A 820 0.83 54.36 14.98
N ALA A 821 -0.45 53.96 15.04
CA ALA A 821 -1.55 54.87 15.33
C ALA A 821 -1.45 55.53 16.71
N VAL A 822 -1.06 54.76 17.75
CA VAL A 822 -0.86 55.27 19.12
C VAL A 822 0.24 56.34 19.16
N GLU A 823 1.31 56.15 18.39
CA GLU A 823 2.40 57.12 18.28
C GLU A 823 1.94 58.43 17.60
N ILE A 824 1.25 58.32 16.47
CA ILE A 824 0.68 59.49 15.76
C ILE A 824 -0.30 60.24 16.67
N LEU A 825 -1.22 59.53 17.33
CA LEU A 825 -2.18 60.15 18.25
C LEU A 825 -1.49 60.89 19.40
N SER A 826 -0.39 60.35 19.92
CA SER A 826 0.40 60.98 20.98
C SER A 826 1.10 62.25 20.49
N ILE A 827 1.65 62.22 19.27
CA ILE A 827 2.24 63.40 18.61
C ILE A 827 1.19 64.50 18.40
N LEU A 828 0.04 64.14 17.84
CA LEU A 828 -1.05 65.07 17.55
C LEU A 828 -1.64 65.66 18.84
N ALA A 829 -1.95 64.82 19.84
CA ALA A 829 -2.56 65.25 21.10
C ALA A 829 -1.62 66.16 21.91
N SER A 830 -0.34 65.81 22.02
CA SER A 830 0.64 66.63 22.74
C SER A 830 0.87 67.98 22.04
N SER A 831 1.00 67.99 20.72
CA SER A 831 1.17 69.23 19.92
C SER A 831 -0.08 70.11 19.96
N ALA A 832 -1.28 69.50 19.87
CA ALA A 832 -2.56 70.21 19.99
C ALA A 832 -2.75 70.79 21.39
N GLY A 833 -2.34 70.07 22.44
CA GLY A 833 -2.31 70.57 23.81
C GLY A 833 -1.42 71.81 23.96
N LEU A 834 -0.22 71.78 23.39
CA LEU A 834 0.70 72.93 23.39
C LEU A 834 0.12 74.12 22.61
N LEU A 835 -0.40 73.89 21.41
CA LEU A 835 -1.02 74.91 20.58
C LEU A 835 -2.23 75.55 21.28
N GLY A 836 -3.13 74.70 21.78
CA GLY A 836 -4.37 75.07 22.42
C GLY A 836 -4.16 75.90 23.68
N CYS A 837 -3.35 75.39 24.61
CA CYS A 837 -3.15 76.00 25.91
C CYS A 837 -2.34 77.31 25.85
N ILE A 838 -1.35 77.41 24.95
CA ILE A 838 -0.45 78.57 24.89
C ILE A 838 -1.02 79.68 24.01
N PHE A 839 -1.61 79.35 22.85
CA PHE A 839 -1.99 80.34 21.85
C PHE A 839 -3.47 80.70 21.84
N LEU A 840 -4.40 79.79 22.16
CA LEU A 840 -5.84 80.13 22.13
C LEU A 840 -6.22 81.28 23.08
N PRO A 841 -5.74 81.33 24.34
CA PRO A 841 -6.04 82.46 25.22
C PRO A 841 -5.55 83.79 24.64
N LYS A 842 -4.39 83.78 23.97
CA LYS A 842 -3.78 84.96 23.35
C LYS A 842 -4.53 85.37 22.09
N CYS A 843 -4.92 84.43 21.24
CA CYS A 843 -5.76 84.68 20.06
C CYS A 843 -7.11 85.27 20.47
N TYR A 844 -7.75 84.76 21.53
CA TYR A 844 -9.00 85.27 22.05
C TYR A 844 -8.87 86.75 22.48
N VAL A 845 -7.84 87.09 23.25
CA VAL A 845 -7.61 88.49 23.67
C VAL A 845 -7.29 89.39 22.46
N ILE A 846 -6.48 88.93 21.51
CA ILE A 846 -6.17 89.70 20.28
C ILE A 846 -7.45 89.96 19.47
N LEU A 847 -8.29 88.94 19.24
CA LEU A 847 -9.51 89.07 18.44
C LEU A 847 -10.58 89.92 19.15
N MET A 848 -10.79 89.72 20.45
CA MET A 848 -11.78 90.47 21.24
C MET A 848 -11.38 91.93 21.45
N LYS A 849 -10.11 92.20 21.79
CA LYS A 849 -9.63 93.58 22.07
C LYS A 849 -9.49 94.43 20.80
N SER A 850 -9.42 93.78 19.64
CA SER A 850 -9.41 94.44 18.32
C SER A 850 -10.79 94.94 17.87
N GLY A 851 -11.82 94.72 18.72
CA GLY A 851 -13.24 94.95 18.44
C GLY A 851 -13.65 96.37 18.05
N ASP A 852 -12.83 97.39 18.32
CA ASP A 852 -13.19 98.81 18.08
C ASP A 852 -12.61 99.46 16.82
N HIS A 853 -11.59 98.89 16.13
CA HIS A 853 -11.01 99.56 14.94
C HIS A 853 -10.53 98.66 13.77
N SER A 854 -10.50 97.33 13.88
CA SER A 854 -9.81 96.46 12.89
C SER A 854 -10.69 95.61 11.96
N ARG A 855 -12.00 95.51 12.21
CA ARG A 855 -12.91 94.59 11.48
C ARG A 855 -12.95 94.83 9.95
N LYS A 856 -12.50 96.00 9.46
CA LYS A 856 -12.37 96.32 8.04
C LYS A 856 -11.10 95.80 7.35
N LYS A 857 -10.11 95.26 8.07
CA LYS A 857 -8.83 94.77 7.50
C LYS A 857 -8.70 93.24 7.42
N PHE A 858 -9.62 92.48 8.04
CA PHE A 858 -9.53 91.01 8.11
C PHE A 858 -10.31 90.29 7.00
N PHE A 859 -11.17 91.01 6.26
CA PHE A 859 -12.01 90.49 5.17
C PHE A 859 -11.65 91.05 3.78
N LYS A 860 -10.38 91.45 3.60
CA LYS A 860 -9.82 91.89 2.32
C LYS A 860 -8.50 91.15 2.11
#